data_AF-A0A7S2JAQ3-F1
#
_entry.id   AF-A0A7S2JAQ3-F1
#
_cell.length_a   1.000
_cell.length_b   1.000
_cell.length_c   1.000
_cell.angle_alpha   90.00
_cell.angle_beta   90.00
_cell.angle_gamma   90.00
#
_symmetry.space_group_name_H-M   'P 1'
#
loop_
_entity.id
_entity.type
_entity.pdbx_description
1 polymer ?
#
loop_
_entity_poly.entity_id
_entity_poly.type
_entity_poly.pdbx_seq_one_letter_code
_entity_poly.pdbx_strand_id
1 'polypeptide(L)'
;MPEWEGATVEVPAGVYPLFLTGATQEGFGLQHCTVDDPYRMIPKADLLAEIQFKGAISDFSVTKKHIEKYPNDEMLVCLDDDEIYGQNFFLCISVQEADRVMAEQAAKAPPPKAKAAPGADDAAGAVEEEEEEWVEPPYVPPVSKPWVSQGSEAEIEEEAVRPTRDLFILSMVRKRREFGAAFKFSDRDAQEDPNLTQNDCRPYKDPNFELRRKEHDIAVQACAEVSDAKTQTNWFRPMNKALQHEYISMETRQELEALDSGAMRHFLKEINPRLEEALQQNETVDIFADDFADLAEEDAALGNKNDAELKELQSYYHLHYCAGRKLAFIQWQPQAKGVVAVAGARNMAFDERVAVAGKVHTGYVLLWNFSDPINPQFVLEAPGDIYCFRFNPSNPDLVIGGLESGQVALWNLADARAAAREAKVLHDDSNEEGGNNTITAKATVLSAVDQSHRRTITDLTWLPIGLDVSEKGKFVRRPSESTVEEKFLSVAGDGMILFWDLKKSVEVPEEKKEDTGKKASKEGWGPTAKMTVLNPDGGIELSPIHALLDVSDDVKGPVRLYTATEEGEFSMIELLDPSTENFSKGVRTVIPAHTGPCVSLRRSPFVPQIYLSIGDWTFNLWKEGVGSPLFVSPFCNCLYTCGAWSPSRPAVIFIGRSDGFIDIWDLNDRSHEPSMMVSATPAAVTSMDFHTSANRQMLAVGDEQGTVHVVEVPRNLRRAANNEKQFANNFFRREEERVEYVQRRSEQHAEDKESGGGSHEPTGSAEPKEGELTEEERLEADFRKMEEAFVEEMGLGAQPPAPAPADD
;
A
#
# COMPACT_ATOMS: atom_id res chain seq x y z
N MET A 1 -22.99 -18.13 21.26
CA MET A 1 -22.74 -16.69 21.40
C MET A 1 -22.39 -16.17 20.03
N PRO A 2 -22.74 -14.93 19.64
CA PRO A 2 -22.24 -14.38 18.39
C PRO A 2 -20.71 -14.32 18.48
N GLU A 3 -20.01 -14.78 17.45
CA GLU A 3 -18.59 -14.45 17.27
C GLU A 3 -18.52 -12.94 17.05
N TRP A 4 -17.92 -12.22 17.98
CA TRP A 4 -17.75 -10.77 17.86
C TRP A 4 -16.58 -10.52 16.90
N GLU A 5 -16.86 -9.90 15.75
CA GLU A 5 -15.85 -9.53 14.77
C GLU A 5 -14.82 -8.59 15.41
N GLY A 6 -13.58 -9.06 15.58
CA GLY A 6 -12.45 -8.28 16.11
C GLY A 6 -11.82 -8.79 17.40
N ALA A 7 -12.42 -9.77 18.10
CA ALA A 7 -11.83 -10.33 19.32
C ALA A 7 -10.53 -11.12 19.02
N THR A 8 -9.45 -10.81 19.74
CA THR A 8 -8.17 -11.52 19.61
C THR A 8 -8.16 -12.86 20.35
N VAL A 9 -9.09 -13.04 21.31
CA VAL A 9 -9.25 -14.23 22.16
C VAL A 9 -10.72 -14.64 22.26
N GLU A 10 -11.00 -15.95 22.40
CA GLU A 10 -12.36 -16.43 22.66
C GLU A 10 -12.93 -15.84 23.97
N VAL A 11 -14.10 -15.22 23.89
CA VAL A 11 -14.78 -14.59 25.03
C VAL A 11 -15.21 -15.65 26.05
N PRO A 12 -14.75 -15.58 27.32
CA PRO A 12 -15.15 -16.50 28.37
C PRO A 12 -16.66 -16.48 28.62
N ALA A 13 -17.24 -17.63 28.95
CA ALA A 13 -18.69 -17.77 29.13
C ALA A 13 -19.32 -16.88 30.23
N GLY A 14 -18.50 -16.27 31.10
CA GLY A 14 -18.91 -15.37 32.19
C GLY A 14 -18.63 -13.89 31.94
N VAL A 15 -18.20 -13.51 30.73
CA VAL A 15 -17.89 -12.12 30.33
C VAL A 15 -18.72 -11.73 29.12
N TYR A 16 -19.21 -10.49 29.09
CA TYR A 16 -19.96 -9.94 27.96
C TYR A 16 -19.29 -8.66 27.45
N PRO A 17 -18.71 -8.65 26.23
CA PRO A 17 -18.11 -7.47 25.63
C PRO A 17 -19.19 -6.44 25.29
N LEU A 18 -18.96 -5.16 25.57
CA LEU A 18 -19.95 -4.11 25.40
C LEU A 18 -19.31 -2.78 25.00
N PHE A 19 -19.86 -2.17 23.95
CA PHE A 19 -19.46 -0.82 23.56
C PHE A 19 -20.18 0.22 24.43
N LEU A 20 -19.44 0.99 25.22
CA LEU A 20 -19.99 2.12 25.98
C LEU A 20 -19.66 3.44 25.28
N THR A 21 -20.69 4.24 24.99
CA THR A 21 -20.53 5.58 24.44
C THR A 21 -19.98 6.54 25.49
N GLY A 22 -19.32 7.62 25.05
CA GLY A 22 -18.74 8.62 25.96
C GLY A 22 -19.76 9.16 26.98
N ALA A 23 -21.00 9.43 26.57
CA ALA A 23 -22.05 9.91 27.47
C ALA A 23 -22.44 8.91 28.57
N THR A 24 -22.42 7.61 28.26
CA THR A 24 -22.65 6.55 29.26
C THR A 24 -21.44 6.38 30.16
N GLN A 25 -20.22 6.55 29.63
CA GLN A 25 -18.99 6.54 30.43
C GLN A 25 -18.94 7.69 31.45
N GLU A 26 -19.37 8.90 31.08
CA GLU A 26 -19.46 10.02 32.04
C GLU A 26 -20.50 9.75 33.13
N GLY A 27 -21.65 9.17 32.75
CA GLY A 27 -22.77 8.89 33.65
C GLY A 27 -22.45 7.93 34.80
N PHE A 28 -21.58 6.94 34.57
CA PHE A 28 -21.15 5.97 35.59
C PHE A 28 -19.70 6.15 36.06
N GLY A 29 -19.04 7.25 35.69
CA GLY A 29 -17.66 7.54 36.10
C GLY A 29 -16.61 6.58 35.51
N LEU A 30 -16.94 5.91 34.40
CA LEU A 30 -16.05 4.98 33.68
C LEU A 30 -15.01 5.70 32.82
N GLN A 31 -15.21 6.99 32.53
CA GLN A 31 -14.24 7.88 31.89
C GLN A 31 -12.91 8.01 32.67
N HIS A 32 -12.91 7.62 33.95
CA HIS A 32 -11.75 7.67 34.83
C HIS A 32 -11.03 6.33 34.96
N CYS A 33 -11.50 5.28 34.27
CA CYS A 33 -10.78 4.02 34.20
C CYS A 33 -9.50 4.21 33.38
N THR A 34 -8.36 3.82 33.94
CA THR A 34 -7.05 3.85 33.27
C THR A 34 -6.39 2.47 33.38
N VAL A 35 -5.28 2.25 32.68
CA VAL A 35 -4.53 0.97 32.76
C VAL A 35 -4.17 0.59 34.20
N ASP A 36 -3.90 1.59 35.06
CA ASP A 36 -3.56 1.41 36.47
C ASP A 36 -4.78 1.20 37.40
N ASP A 37 -5.98 1.60 36.97
CA ASP A 37 -7.26 1.44 37.70
C ASP A 37 -8.38 1.06 36.71
N PRO A 38 -8.38 -0.20 36.21
CA PRO A 38 -9.11 -0.55 34.98
C PRO A 38 -10.59 -0.92 35.20
N TYR A 39 -11.15 -0.81 36.41
CA TYR A 39 -12.51 -1.27 36.67
C TYR A 39 -13.32 -0.40 37.63
N ARG A 40 -14.64 -0.49 37.53
CA ARG A 40 -15.60 0.12 38.46
C ARG A 40 -16.73 -0.85 38.80
N MET A 41 -17.16 -0.78 40.06
CA MET A 41 -18.34 -1.48 40.56
C MET A 41 -19.55 -0.58 40.39
N ILE A 42 -20.57 -1.05 39.67
CA ILE A 42 -21.79 -0.29 39.41
C ILE A 42 -22.99 -1.01 40.04
N PRO A 43 -23.83 -0.31 40.83
CA PRO A 43 -25.05 -0.89 41.36
C PRO A 43 -26.01 -1.34 40.24
N LYS A 44 -26.53 -2.56 40.37
CA LYS A 44 -27.51 -3.15 39.46
C LYS A 44 -28.78 -2.29 39.32
N ALA A 45 -29.18 -1.62 40.40
CA ALA A 45 -30.34 -0.72 40.41
C ALA A 45 -30.15 0.46 39.45
N ASP A 46 -28.94 1.02 39.37
CA ASP A 46 -28.64 2.19 38.53
C ASP A 46 -28.59 1.80 37.05
N LEU A 47 -28.01 0.64 36.73
CA LEU A 47 -28.03 0.07 35.37
C LEU A 47 -29.47 -0.18 34.88
N LEU A 48 -30.32 -0.76 35.73
CA LEU A 48 -31.73 -1.01 35.38
C LEU A 48 -32.54 0.29 35.27
N ALA A 49 -32.28 1.28 36.12
CA ALA A 49 -32.92 2.59 36.06
C ALA A 49 -32.55 3.34 34.77
N GLU A 50 -31.29 3.26 34.34
CA GLU A 50 -30.86 3.88 33.08
C GLU A 50 -31.48 3.19 31.86
N ILE A 51 -31.53 1.85 31.84
CA ILE A 51 -32.23 1.10 30.78
C ILE A 51 -33.72 1.46 30.75
N GLN A 52 -34.34 1.66 31.92
CA GLN A 52 -35.74 2.09 32.01
C GLN A 52 -35.94 3.53 31.50
N PHE A 53 -34.98 4.42 31.73
CA PHE A 53 -35.04 5.83 31.34
C PHE A 53 -34.74 6.04 29.83
N LYS A 54 -33.69 5.39 29.29
CA LYS A 54 -33.23 5.55 27.91
C LYS A 54 -33.78 4.49 26.94
N GLY A 55 -34.40 3.41 27.44
CA GLY A 55 -34.98 2.36 26.61
C GLY A 55 -33.96 1.66 25.71
N ALA A 56 -34.29 1.51 24.42
CA ALA A 56 -33.41 0.89 23.42
C ALA A 56 -32.15 1.72 23.09
N ILE A 57 -32.08 2.97 23.56
CA ILE A 57 -30.93 3.87 23.37
C ILE A 57 -29.87 3.67 24.47
N SER A 58 -30.17 2.92 25.53
CA SER A 58 -29.16 2.56 26.54
C SER A 58 -28.18 1.53 25.98
N ASP A 59 -26.88 1.79 26.16
CA ASP A 59 -25.80 0.87 25.81
C ASP A 59 -25.91 -0.47 26.57
N PHE A 60 -26.55 -0.48 27.76
CA PHE A 60 -26.80 -1.68 28.57
C PHE A 60 -28.10 -2.43 28.20
N SER A 61 -28.87 -1.95 27.21
CA SER A 61 -30.14 -2.58 26.83
C SER A 61 -29.98 -4.01 26.32
N VAL A 62 -28.87 -4.30 25.63
CA VAL A 62 -28.53 -5.62 25.09
C VAL A 62 -28.24 -6.64 26.22
N THR A 63 -27.65 -6.19 27.32
CA THR A 63 -27.29 -7.02 28.47
C THR A 63 -28.37 -7.09 29.55
N LYS A 64 -29.54 -6.46 29.35
CA LYS A 64 -30.65 -6.42 30.32
C LYS A 64 -30.99 -7.79 30.92
N LYS A 65 -31.12 -8.83 30.07
CA LYS A 65 -31.43 -10.21 30.51
C LYS A 65 -30.34 -10.83 31.38
N HIS A 66 -29.09 -10.41 31.20
CA HIS A 66 -27.94 -10.87 31.98
C HIS A 66 -27.84 -10.10 33.31
N ILE A 67 -28.08 -8.78 33.28
CA ILE A 67 -28.13 -7.92 34.48
C ILE A 67 -29.24 -8.40 35.42
N GLU A 68 -30.45 -8.67 34.93
CA GLU A 68 -31.57 -9.17 35.74
C GLU A 68 -31.25 -10.50 36.45
N LYS A 69 -30.54 -11.41 35.77
CA LYS A 69 -30.16 -12.73 36.28
C LYS A 69 -28.95 -12.73 37.23
N TYR A 70 -28.20 -11.63 37.30
CA TYR A 70 -27.03 -11.54 38.15
C TYR A 70 -27.43 -11.55 39.64
N PRO A 71 -26.79 -12.39 40.48
CA PRO A 71 -27.23 -12.62 41.86
C PRO A 71 -26.81 -11.54 42.86
N ASN A 72 -25.77 -10.74 42.57
CA ASN A 72 -25.31 -9.67 43.47
C ASN A 72 -25.90 -8.31 43.08
N ASP A 73 -25.91 -7.38 44.04
CA ASP A 73 -26.46 -6.03 43.86
C ASP A 73 -25.49 -5.08 43.13
N GLU A 74 -24.21 -5.44 42.99
CA GLU A 74 -23.20 -4.67 42.25
C GLU A 74 -22.57 -5.53 41.16
N MET A 75 -22.36 -4.95 39.98
CA MET A 75 -21.73 -5.60 38.83
C MET A 75 -20.39 -4.94 38.49
N LEU A 76 -19.42 -5.75 38.10
CA LEU A 76 -18.09 -5.31 37.71
C LEU A 76 -18.06 -4.96 36.22
N VAL A 77 -17.67 -3.72 35.90
CA VAL A 77 -17.41 -3.24 34.54
C VAL A 77 -15.92 -2.91 34.43
N CYS A 78 -15.25 -3.52 33.45
CA CYS A 78 -13.82 -3.39 33.24
C CYS A 78 -13.51 -2.76 31.88
N LEU A 79 -12.50 -1.91 31.84
CA LEU A 79 -11.91 -1.36 30.62
C LEU A 79 -11.18 -2.47 29.86
N ASP A 80 -11.46 -2.57 28.56
CA ASP A 80 -10.76 -3.46 27.63
C ASP A 80 -9.80 -2.62 26.77
N ASP A 81 -8.69 -2.19 27.37
CA ASP A 81 -7.76 -1.23 26.73
C ASP A 81 -7.11 -1.80 25.46
N ASP A 82 -6.81 -3.10 25.47
CA ASP A 82 -6.18 -3.82 24.35
C ASP A 82 -7.19 -4.47 23.38
N GLU A 83 -8.49 -4.16 23.51
CA GLU A 83 -9.59 -4.77 22.74
C GLU A 83 -9.50 -6.32 22.69
N ILE A 84 -9.14 -6.95 23.82
CA ILE A 84 -8.92 -8.40 23.92
C ILE A 84 -10.20 -9.15 23.53
N TYR A 85 -11.34 -8.61 23.94
CA TYR A 85 -12.66 -9.13 23.63
C TYR A 85 -13.39 -8.32 22.53
N GLY A 86 -12.67 -7.43 21.83
CA GLY A 86 -13.12 -6.73 20.62
C GLY A 86 -14.05 -5.55 20.85
N GLN A 87 -14.17 -5.03 22.08
CA GLN A 87 -14.96 -3.84 22.43
C GLN A 87 -14.18 -2.97 23.43
N ASN A 88 -14.67 -1.77 23.78
CA ASN A 88 -13.97 -0.86 24.70
C ASN A 88 -14.18 -1.17 26.19
N PHE A 89 -15.24 -1.89 26.56
CA PHE A 89 -15.48 -2.37 27.92
C PHE A 89 -16.04 -3.80 27.90
N PHE A 90 -15.92 -4.51 29.02
CA PHE A 90 -16.63 -5.76 29.24
C PHE A 90 -17.33 -5.81 30.60
N LEU A 91 -18.49 -6.47 30.62
CA LEU A 91 -19.33 -6.68 31.80
C LEU A 91 -19.17 -8.11 32.31
N CYS A 92 -18.83 -8.28 33.58
CA CYS A 92 -18.79 -9.61 34.20
C CYS A 92 -20.20 -10.08 34.56
N ILE A 93 -20.69 -11.10 33.85
CA ILE A 93 -22.03 -11.69 34.05
C ILE A 93 -22.03 -12.88 35.02
N SER A 94 -20.87 -13.34 35.47
CA SER A 94 -20.70 -14.39 36.48
C SER A 94 -19.94 -13.86 37.71
N VAL A 95 -20.35 -14.28 38.91
CA VAL A 95 -19.67 -13.92 40.17
C VAL A 95 -18.25 -14.50 40.21
N GLN A 96 -18.06 -15.71 39.68
CA GLN A 96 -16.75 -16.38 39.66
C GLN A 96 -15.73 -15.64 38.80
N GLU A 97 -16.17 -15.07 37.67
CA GLU A 97 -15.28 -14.29 36.79
C GLU A 97 -15.01 -12.89 37.33
N ALA A 98 -15.99 -12.27 37.99
CA ALA A 98 -15.77 -11.00 38.69
C ALA A 98 -14.70 -11.15 39.79
N ASP A 99 -14.78 -12.21 40.61
CA ASP A 99 -13.79 -12.50 41.66
C ASP A 99 -12.40 -12.81 41.09
N ARG A 100 -12.34 -13.52 39.95
CA ARG A 100 -11.08 -13.84 39.26
C ARG A 100 -10.39 -12.58 38.74
N VAL A 101 -11.12 -11.73 38.03
CA VAL A 101 -10.58 -10.47 37.47
C VAL A 101 -10.10 -9.56 38.59
N MET A 102 -10.87 -9.45 39.68
CA MET A 102 -10.48 -8.69 40.87
C MET A 102 -9.22 -9.25 41.53
N ALA A 103 -9.08 -10.57 41.65
CA ALA A 103 -7.90 -11.22 42.24
C ALA A 103 -6.63 -11.03 41.39
N GLU A 104 -6.77 -11.07 40.06
CA GLU A 104 -5.66 -10.83 39.13
C GLU A 104 -5.17 -9.37 39.20
N GLN A 105 -6.09 -8.41 39.30
CA GLN A 105 -5.75 -7.00 39.46
C GLN A 105 -5.18 -6.69 40.85
N ALA A 106 -5.69 -7.34 41.91
CA ALA A 106 -5.14 -7.22 43.25
C ALA A 106 -3.72 -7.79 43.38
N ALA A 107 -3.36 -8.79 42.57
CA ALA A 107 -2.01 -9.35 42.51
C ALA A 107 -1.00 -8.42 41.82
N LYS A 108 -1.48 -7.49 40.96
CA LYS A 108 -0.66 -6.48 40.27
C LYS A 108 -0.44 -5.20 41.09
N ALA A 109 -1.19 -5.00 42.19
CA ALA A 109 -1.09 -3.80 43.02
C ALA A 109 0.09 -3.88 44.04
N PRO A 110 0.94 -2.84 44.15
CA PRO A 110 1.96 -2.75 45.20
C PRO A 110 1.34 -2.47 46.59
N PRO A 111 1.95 -2.90 47.71
CA PRO A 111 1.36 -2.78 49.05
C PRO A 111 1.27 -1.31 49.52
N PRO A 112 0.24 -0.95 50.33
CA PRO A 112 -0.07 0.44 50.64
C PRO A 112 0.91 1.05 51.65
N LYS A 113 1.51 2.20 51.29
CA LYS A 113 2.29 3.04 52.23
C LYS A 113 1.34 3.80 53.16
N ALA A 114 1.47 3.54 54.46
CA ALA A 114 0.85 4.32 55.52
C ALA A 114 1.34 5.78 55.51
N LYS A 115 0.42 6.71 55.74
CA LYS A 115 0.71 8.14 55.96
C LYS A 115 1.73 8.33 57.10
N ALA A 116 2.73 9.18 56.88
CA ALA A 116 3.48 9.82 57.97
C ALA A 116 3.57 11.33 57.72
N ALA A 117 3.36 12.08 58.79
CA ALA A 117 3.44 13.54 58.89
C ALA A 117 4.90 14.06 58.66
N PRO A 118 5.09 15.37 58.47
CA PRO A 118 6.26 15.92 57.79
C PRO A 118 7.42 16.26 58.73
N GLY A 119 8.65 16.33 58.19
CA GLY A 119 9.73 17.05 58.84
C GLY A 119 11.13 16.81 58.27
N ALA A 120 11.60 17.79 57.50
CA ALA A 120 12.98 18.33 57.42
C ALA A 120 14.14 17.44 56.93
N ASP A 121 14.57 17.75 55.71
CA ASP A 121 15.88 18.28 55.29
C ASP A 121 17.20 17.60 55.72
N ASP A 122 17.97 17.32 54.66
CA ASP A 122 19.41 17.47 54.48
C ASP A 122 20.40 16.52 55.17
N ALA A 123 20.86 15.61 54.31
CA ALA A 123 22.26 15.45 53.88
C ALA A 123 23.30 14.79 54.82
N ALA A 124 23.89 13.74 54.22
CA ALA A 124 25.29 13.36 54.24
C ALA A 124 25.78 12.27 55.23
N GLY A 125 26.33 11.23 54.60
CA GLY A 125 27.36 10.33 55.15
C GLY A 125 26.80 9.02 55.70
N ALA A 126 27.33 7.85 55.41
CA ALA A 126 28.54 7.45 54.70
C ALA A 126 28.49 5.90 54.65
N VAL A 127 28.79 5.32 53.48
CA VAL A 127 29.69 4.16 53.18
C VAL A 127 29.71 2.99 54.20
N GLU A 128 29.58 1.70 53.88
CA GLU A 128 30.40 0.81 53.02
C GLU A 128 29.63 -0.53 52.88
N GLU A 129 29.58 -1.13 51.68
CA GLU A 129 30.27 -2.39 51.27
C GLU A 129 29.78 -3.61 52.08
N GLU A 130 29.33 -4.73 51.51
CA GLU A 130 29.97 -5.66 50.56
C GLU A 130 28.85 -6.52 49.91
N GLU A 131 28.85 -6.70 48.58
CA GLU A 131 29.33 -7.88 47.84
C GLU A 131 28.66 -9.22 48.19
N GLU A 132 27.85 -9.71 47.26
CA GLU A 132 27.88 -11.01 46.57
C GLU A 132 26.50 -11.17 45.88
N GLU A 133 26.24 -11.83 44.77
CA GLU A 133 26.95 -12.46 43.67
C GLU A 133 25.83 -13.27 42.95
N TRP A 134 25.97 -13.56 41.67
CA TRP A 134 25.05 -14.39 40.87
C TRP A 134 24.59 -15.69 41.56
N VAL A 135 23.29 -16.06 41.52
CA VAL A 135 22.83 -17.42 41.11
C VAL A 135 21.36 -17.40 40.61
N GLU A 136 21.12 -18.08 39.47
CA GLU A 136 19.83 -18.48 38.89
C GLU A 136 18.84 -19.09 39.91
N PRO A 137 17.50 -18.96 39.72
CA PRO A 137 16.51 -19.39 40.71
C PRO A 137 16.62 -20.90 41.02
N PRO A 138 16.62 -21.31 42.30
CA PRO A 138 16.72 -22.71 42.68
C PRO A 138 15.46 -23.47 42.24
N TYR A 139 15.70 -24.51 41.45
CA TYR A 139 14.79 -25.61 41.18
C TYR A 139 14.08 -26.06 42.47
N VAL A 140 12.75 -25.91 42.52
CA VAL A 140 11.94 -26.55 43.56
C VAL A 140 11.60 -27.96 43.06
N PRO A 141 12.22 -29.00 43.64
CA PRO A 141 12.01 -30.37 43.21
C PRO A 141 10.55 -30.79 43.40
N PRO A 142 9.96 -31.57 42.48
CA PRO A 142 8.62 -32.13 42.66
C PRO A 142 8.60 -32.99 43.92
N VAL A 143 7.73 -32.62 44.87
CA VAL A 143 7.50 -33.40 46.08
C VAL A 143 6.74 -34.66 45.70
N SER A 144 7.32 -35.83 46.00
CA SER A 144 6.77 -37.14 45.68
C SER A 144 5.35 -37.32 46.23
N LYS A 145 4.38 -37.58 45.35
CA LYS A 145 3.07 -38.12 45.75
C LYS A 145 3.22 -39.63 45.99
N PRO A 146 2.50 -40.23 46.97
CA PRO A 146 2.52 -41.66 47.17
C PRO A 146 2.05 -42.36 45.89
N TRP A 147 2.77 -43.42 45.51
CA TRP A 147 2.44 -44.21 44.33
C TRP A 147 1.10 -44.94 44.53
N VAL A 148 0.12 -44.68 43.65
CA VAL A 148 -1.20 -45.32 43.61
C VAL A 148 -1.21 -46.48 42.61
N SER A 149 -0.77 -47.66 43.07
CA SER A 149 -0.76 -48.91 42.30
C SER A 149 -2.04 -49.14 41.50
N GLN A 150 -1.90 -49.29 40.18
CA GLN A 150 -2.99 -49.75 39.29
C GLN A 150 -2.88 -51.23 38.92
N GLY A 151 -2.20 -52.02 39.77
CA GLY A 151 -2.23 -53.49 39.70
C GLY A 151 -1.28 -54.14 38.70
N SER A 152 -0.39 -53.38 38.05
CA SER A 152 0.59 -53.91 37.07
C SER A 152 1.91 -54.35 37.69
N GLU A 153 2.11 -54.11 38.99
CA GLU A 153 3.41 -54.28 39.65
C GLU A 153 3.79 -55.74 39.91
N ALA A 154 2.81 -56.62 40.11
CA ALA A 154 3.06 -58.03 40.39
C ALA A 154 3.68 -58.78 39.19
N GLU A 155 3.28 -58.45 37.97
CA GLU A 155 3.88 -59.04 36.75
C GLU A 155 5.27 -58.46 36.47
N ILE A 156 5.46 -57.16 36.72
CA ILE A 156 6.74 -56.49 36.50
C ILE A 156 7.81 -56.98 37.50
N GLU A 157 7.42 -57.32 38.73
CA GLU A 157 8.35 -57.75 39.77
C GLU A 157 8.76 -59.23 39.65
N GLU A 158 7.94 -60.09 39.00
CA GLU A 158 8.32 -61.47 38.67
C GLU A 158 9.29 -61.57 37.48
N GLU A 159 9.23 -60.65 36.51
CA GLU A 159 10.11 -60.66 35.34
C GLU A 159 11.40 -59.82 35.50
N ALA A 160 11.51 -59.02 36.56
CA ALA A 160 12.65 -58.14 36.76
C ALA A 160 13.90 -58.89 37.22
N VAL A 161 14.85 -59.08 36.29
CA VAL A 161 16.18 -59.66 36.56
C VAL A 161 17.02 -58.68 37.40
N ARG A 162 17.19 -58.94 38.70
CA ARG A 162 18.02 -58.12 39.59
C ARG A 162 19.47 -58.63 39.64
N PRO A 163 20.49 -57.79 39.38
CA PRO A 163 21.89 -58.17 39.50
C PRO A 163 22.23 -58.42 40.99
N THR A 164 22.65 -59.64 41.30
CA THR A 164 22.84 -60.13 42.68
C THR A 164 24.22 -59.83 43.28
N ARG A 165 25.01 -58.93 42.65
CA ARG A 165 26.27 -58.43 43.23
C ARG A 165 26.58 -57.02 42.72
N ASP A 166 27.27 -56.24 43.55
CA ASP A 166 27.72 -54.89 43.20
C ASP A 166 28.88 -54.92 42.20
N LEU A 167 28.87 -53.97 41.26
CA LEU A 167 29.91 -53.79 40.24
C LEU A 167 30.86 -52.67 40.65
N PHE A 168 32.17 -52.90 40.50
CA PHE A 168 33.20 -51.88 40.71
C PHE A 168 33.61 -51.27 39.37
N ILE A 169 33.74 -49.94 39.32
CA ILE A 169 34.16 -49.19 38.13
C ILE A 169 35.62 -48.77 38.31
N LEU A 170 36.49 -49.18 37.39
CA LEU A 170 37.90 -48.80 37.38
C LEU A 170 38.14 -47.74 36.28
N SER A 171 38.67 -46.58 36.68
CA SER A 171 39.03 -45.49 35.76
C SER A 171 40.53 -45.54 35.46
N MET A 172 40.89 -45.68 34.19
CA MET A 172 42.28 -45.64 33.72
C MET A 172 42.51 -44.43 32.83
N VAL A 173 43.53 -43.63 33.14
CA VAL A 173 43.84 -42.40 32.40
C VAL A 173 45.27 -42.46 31.89
N ARG A 174 45.47 -42.10 30.62
CA ARG A 174 46.78 -42.04 29.96
C ARG A 174 47.11 -40.62 29.52
N LYS A 175 48.38 -40.22 29.62
CA LYS A 175 48.83 -38.89 29.20
C LYS A 175 48.70 -38.73 27.68
N ARG A 176 48.13 -37.61 27.25
CA ARG A 176 47.73 -37.30 25.85
C ARG A 176 48.82 -37.56 24.80
N ARG A 177 50.09 -37.31 25.12
CA ARG A 177 51.25 -37.50 24.22
C ARG A 177 51.53 -38.95 23.81
N GLU A 178 50.88 -39.92 24.46
CA GLU A 178 51.06 -41.35 24.21
C GLU A 178 49.82 -42.00 23.57
N PHE A 179 48.82 -41.20 23.21
CA PHE A 179 47.69 -41.67 22.41
C PHE A 179 48.18 -41.97 20.99
N GLY A 180 48.03 -43.22 20.54
CA GLY A 180 48.45 -43.67 19.20
C GLY A 180 49.86 -44.26 19.10
N ALA A 181 50.60 -44.41 20.21
CA ALA A 181 51.90 -45.10 20.21
C ALA A 181 51.73 -46.64 20.13
N ALA A 182 52.64 -47.35 19.44
CA ALA A 182 52.57 -48.81 19.28
C ALA A 182 52.72 -49.55 20.63
N PHE A 183 51.78 -50.46 20.93
CA PHE A 183 51.71 -51.22 22.19
C PHE A 183 52.45 -52.57 22.09
N LYS A 184 53.02 -53.02 23.21
CA LYS A 184 53.46 -54.42 23.40
C LYS A 184 52.76 -54.96 24.64
N PHE A 185 51.97 -56.02 24.48
CA PHE A 185 51.28 -56.68 25.59
C PHE A 185 52.17 -57.78 26.20
N SER A 186 52.06 -58.00 27.51
CA SER A 186 52.72 -59.09 28.26
C SER A 186 51.85 -59.49 29.45
N ASP A 187 51.84 -60.77 29.82
CA ASP A 187 51.05 -61.29 30.94
C ASP A 187 51.68 -60.92 32.31
N ARG A 188 50.84 -60.59 33.32
CA ARG A 188 51.25 -60.33 34.71
C ARG A 188 50.28 -60.97 35.70
N ASP A 189 50.81 -61.42 36.84
CA ASP A 189 50.09 -62.18 37.86
C ASP A 189 49.49 -61.27 38.96
N ALA A 190 48.35 -61.68 39.52
CA ALA A 190 47.46 -60.83 40.32
C ALA A 190 47.96 -60.52 41.76
N GLN A 191 49.11 -61.07 42.17
CA GLN A 191 49.69 -60.85 43.49
C GLN A 191 50.56 -59.58 43.58
N GLU A 192 50.87 -58.95 42.45
CA GLU A 192 51.84 -57.85 42.39
C GLU A 192 51.23 -56.44 42.52
N ASP A 193 49.88 -56.29 42.56
CA ASP A 193 49.21 -54.97 42.59
C ASP A 193 48.44 -54.71 43.91
N PRO A 194 48.89 -53.76 44.76
CA PRO A 194 48.36 -53.57 46.13
C PRO A 194 46.93 -53.02 46.25
N ASN A 195 46.33 -52.49 45.17
CA ASN A 195 45.08 -51.72 45.24
C ASN A 195 43.78 -52.54 45.13
N LEU A 196 43.86 -53.88 45.15
CA LEU A 196 42.69 -54.78 45.02
C LEU A 196 42.32 -55.53 46.32
N THR A 197 42.59 -54.95 47.49
CA THR A 197 42.58 -55.62 48.80
C THR A 197 41.35 -55.36 49.69
N GLN A 198 40.16 -55.14 49.13
CA GLN A 198 38.91 -55.14 49.91
C GLN A 198 37.81 -55.92 49.20
N ASN A 199 37.65 -57.20 49.56
CA ASN A 199 36.37 -57.93 49.66
C ASN A 199 36.59 -59.40 50.07
N ASP A 200 37.21 -59.60 51.24
CA ASP A 200 37.29 -60.91 51.90
C ASP A 200 36.18 -60.97 52.96
N CYS A 201 35.07 -61.64 52.66
CA CYS A 201 34.01 -61.96 53.62
C CYS A 201 33.59 -63.42 53.47
N ARG A 202 34.05 -64.27 54.40
CA ARG A 202 33.64 -65.67 54.54
C ARG A 202 32.56 -65.78 55.64
N PRO A 203 31.37 -66.33 55.39
CA PRO A 203 30.42 -66.64 56.44
C PRO A 203 30.34 -68.16 56.66
N TYR A 204 30.81 -68.60 57.83
CA TYR A 204 30.64 -69.95 58.42
C TYR A 204 31.22 -71.18 57.68
N LYS A 205 31.92 -72.02 58.46
CA LYS A 205 32.33 -73.38 58.10
C LYS A 205 31.26 -74.35 58.61
N ASP A 206 30.66 -75.15 57.72
CA ASP A 206 30.59 -76.63 57.86
C ASP A 206 29.67 -77.26 56.79
N PRO A 207 29.78 -78.55 56.43
CA PRO A 207 30.86 -79.52 56.61
C PRO A 207 31.06 -80.34 55.31
N ASN A 208 31.38 -79.69 54.17
CA ASN A 208 31.61 -80.40 52.89
C ASN A 208 33.00 -80.16 52.30
N PHE A 209 33.95 -79.72 53.13
CA PHE A 209 35.38 -79.81 52.83
C PHE A 209 35.81 -81.29 52.84
N GLU A 210 35.54 -82.00 51.75
CA GLU A 210 36.31 -83.19 51.38
C GLU A 210 36.01 -83.66 49.95
N LEU A 211 36.18 -82.79 48.95
CA LEU A 211 36.33 -83.25 47.57
C LEU A 211 37.53 -82.57 46.92
N ARG A 212 38.58 -83.37 46.68
CA ARG A 212 39.73 -82.98 45.87
C ARG A 212 39.23 -82.58 44.48
N ARG A 213 39.31 -81.29 44.18
CA ARG A 213 38.94 -80.71 42.89
C ARG A 213 39.95 -81.20 41.83
N LYS A 214 39.51 -82.02 40.88
CA LYS A 214 40.18 -82.15 39.58
C LYS A 214 39.80 -80.92 38.76
N GLU A 215 40.78 -80.14 38.36
CA GLU A 215 40.56 -79.01 37.47
C GLU A 215 40.27 -79.54 36.06
N HIS A 216 39.13 -79.11 35.51
CA HIS A 216 38.81 -79.22 34.10
C HIS A 216 38.83 -77.79 33.57
N ASP A 217 39.72 -77.53 32.62
CA ASP A 217 39.72 -76.26 31.89
C ASP A 217 38.45 -76.22 31.04
N ILE A 218 37.48 -75.44 31.49
CA ILE A 218 36.26 -75.13 30.76
C ILE A 218 36.25 -73.61 30.59
N ALA A 219 36.44 -73.17 29.35
CA ALA A 219 36.16 -71.79 28.96
C ALA A 219 34.68 -71.70 28.58
N VAL A 220 33.94 -70.83 29.26
CA VAL A 220 32.56 -70.48 28.89
C VAL A 220 32.60 -69.09 28.29
N GLN A 221 32.32 -68.99 26.99
CA GLN A 221 32.10 -67.72 26.32
C GLN A 221 30.67 -67.24 26.64
N ALA A 222 30.54 -66.19 27.46
CA ALA A 222 29.24 -65.65 27.88
C ALA A 222 28.59 -64.71 26.85
N CYS A 223 29.19 -64.54 25.67
CA CYS A 223 28.57 -63.89 24.52
C CYS A 223 28.03 -64.94 23.55
N ALA A 224 26.73 -64.86 23.23
CA ALA A 224 26.15 -65.62 22.14
C ALA A 224 26.92 -65.37 20.82
N GLU A 225 26.95 -66.36 19.92
CA GLU A 225 27.58 -66.20 18.59
C GLU A 225 27.04 -64.94 17.90
N VAL A 226 27.91 -63.96 17.67
CA VAL A 226 27.54 -62.73 17.00
C VAL A 226 27.54 -62.99 15.50
N SER A 227 26.38 -62.86 14.86
CA SER A 227 26.27 -62.86 13.40
C SER A 227 26.00 -61.44 12.91
N ASP A 228 26.82 -60.96 11.97
CA ASP A 228 26.62 -59.65 11.36
C ASP A 228 25.66 -59.79 10.18
N ALA A 229 24.43 -59.33 10.35
CA ALA A 229 23.45 -59.19 9.28
C ALA A 229 23.40 -57.74 8.79
N LYS A 230 23.58 -57.53 7.48
CA LYS A 230 23.38 -56.23 6.84
C LYS A 230 22.17 -56.34 5.92
N THR A 231 21.13 -55.56 6.20
CA THR A 231 19.93 -55.45 5.37
C THR A 231 19.78 -54.01 4.91
N GLN A 232 19.56 -53.82 3.61
CA GLN A 232 19.19 -52.56 3.02
C GLN A 232 17.77 -52.70 2.47
N THR A 233 16.84 -51.85 2.92
CA THR A 233 15.48 -51.83 2.39
C THR A 233 15.47 -51.23 1.00
N ASN A 234 14.74 -51.86 0.07
CA ASN A 234 14.46 -51.21 -1.22
C ASN A 234 13.62 -49.96 -0.96
N TRP A 235 13.99 -48.84 -1.58
CA TRP A 235 13.23 -47.61 -1.49
C TRP A 235 11.93 -47.77 -2.29
N PHE A 236 10.80 -47.74 -1.61
CA PHE A 236 9.47 -47.70 -2.23
C PHE A 236 8.94 -46.28 -2.19
N ARG A 237 8.54 -45.75 -3.34
CA ARG A 237 7.88 -44.44 -3.43
C ARG A 237 6.47 -44.58 -2.83
N PRO A 238 6.13 -43.89 -1.73
CA PRO A 238 4.74 -43.81 -1.30
C PRO A 238 3.94 -43.05 -2.36
N MET A 239 2.92 -43.70 -2.91
CA MET A 239 1.95 -43.07 -3.80
C MET A 239 0.70 -42.79 -2.98
N ASN A 240 0.52 -41.54 -2.58
CA ASN A 240 -0.71 -41.11 -1.93
C ASN A 240 -1.87 -41.30 -2.91
N LYS A 241 -2.84 -42.14 -2.53
CA LYS A 241 -4.12 -42.26 -3.24
C LYS A 241 -5.18 -41.63 -2.37
N ALA A 242 -5.70 -40.49 -2.80
CA ALA A 242 -6.90 -39.89 -2.25
C ALA A 242 -8.05 -40.08 -3.26
N LEU A 243 -9.26 -40.32 -2.75
CA LEU A 243 -10.47 -40.35 -3.55
C LEU A 243 -11.33 -39.16 -3.12
N GLN A 244 -11.52 -38.20 -4.01
CA GLN A 244 -12.50 -37.14 -3.84
C GLN A 244 -13.69 -37.50 -4.72
N HIS A 245 -14.86 -37.69 -4.10
CA HIS A 245 -16.11 -37.89 -4.82
C HIS A 245 -16.66 -36.50 -5.16
N GLU A 246 -16.66 -36.14 -6.45
CA GLU A 246 -17.61 -35.15 -6.95
C GLU A 246 -18.98 -35.83 -7.06
N TYR A 247 -20.03 -35.12 -6.64
CA TYR A 247 -21.40 -35.51 -6.94
C TYR A 247 -21.50 -35.86 -8.43
N ILE A 248 -22.20 -36.95 -8.76
CA ILE A 248 -22.38 -37.37 -10.16
C ILE A 248 -23.06 -36.21 -10.89
N SER A 249 -22.29 -35.38 -11.58
CA SER A 249 -22.84 -34.46 -12.57
C SER A 249 -23.31 -35.34 -13.71
N MET A 250 -24.62 -35.40 -13.92
CA MET A 250 -25.18 -36.06 -15.09
C MET A 250 -24.54 -35.44 -16.34
N GLU A 251 -24.22 -36.25 -17.35
CA GLU A 251 -23.80 -35.67 -18.63
C GLU A 251 -24.89 -34.72 -19.13
N THR A 252 -24.53 -33.56 -19.69
CA THR A 252 -25.46 -32.49 -20.11
C THR A 252 -26.62 -33.01 -20.98
N ARG A 253 -26.40 -34.10 -21.71
CA ARG A 253 -27.41 -34.78 -22.51
C ARG A 253 -28.47 -35.50 -21.66
N GLN A 254 -28.07 -36.18 -20.60
CA GLN A 254 -28.97 -36.86 -19.67
C GLN A 254 -29.77 -35.86 -18.83
N GLU A 255 -29.18 -34.70 -18.52
CA GLU A 255 -29.90 -33.58 -17.89
C GLU A 255 -31.02 -33.04 -18.78
N LEU A 256 -30.74 -32.82 -20.06
CA LEU A 256 -31.74 -32.37 -21.03
C LEU A 256 -32.87 -33.40 -21.21
N GLU A 257 -32.55 -34.70 -21.25
CA GLU A 257 -33.56 -35.77 -21.30
C GLU A 257 -34.39 -35.85 -20.01
N ALA A 258 -33.78 -35.63 -18.84
CA ALA A 258 -34.48 -35.58 -17.56
C ALA A 258 -35.37 -34.33 -17.43
N LEU A 259 -34.92 -33.18 -17.93
CA LEU A 259 -35.68 -31.93 -18.00
C LEU A 259 -36.89 -32.06 -18.94
N ASP A 260 -36.74 -32.78 -20.06
CA ASP A 260 -37.82 -33.00 -21.02
C ASP A 260 -38.77 -34.15 -20.62
N SER A 261 -38.47 -34.82 -19.50
CA SER A 261 -39.29 -35.93 -18.99
C SER A 261 -40.70 -35.48 -18.60
N GLY A 262 -41.67 -36.38 -18.80
CA GLY A 262 -43.06 -36.12 -18.40
C GLY A 262 -43.25 -35.90 -16.89
N ALA A 263 -42.38 -36.50 -16.06
CA ALA A 263 -42.38 -36.32 -14.62
C ALA A 263 -41.99 -34.89 -14.23
N MET A 264 -40.95 -34.33 -14.86
CA MET A 264 -40.53 -32.95 -14.63
C MET A 264 -41.62 -31.95 -15.06
N ARG A 265 -42.27 -32.18 -16.22
CA ARG A 265 -43.38 -31.32 -16.67
C ARG A 265 -44.59 -31.37 -15.73
N HIS A 266 -44.87 -32.51 -15.11
CA HIS A 266 -45.94 -32.62 -14.11
C HIS A 266 -45.58 -31.86 -12.84
N PHE A 267 -44.36 -32.06 -12.33
CA PHE A 267 -43.84 -31.36 -11.16
C PHE A 267 -43.86 -29.83 -11.34
N LEU A 268 -43.38 -29.35 -12.50
CA LEU A 268 -43.40 -27.93 -12.82
C LEU A 268 -44.83 -27.37 -12.86
N LYS A 269 -45.80 -28.09 -13.44
CA LYS A 269 -47.21 -27.67 -13.43
C LYS A 269 -47.82 -27.60 -12.03
N GLU A 270 -47.37 -28.46 -11.11
CA GLU A 270 -47.85 -28.47 -9.73
C GLU A 270 -47.24 -27.34 -8.90
N ILE A 271 -45.97 -26.99 -9.14
CA ILE A 271 -45.26 -25.94 -8.39
C ILE A 271 -45.53 -24.55 -8.95
N ASN A 272 -45.79 -24.42 -10.26
CA ASN A 272 -45.94 -23.12 -10.90
C ASN A 272 -46.92 -22.18 -10.16
N PRO A 273 -48.12 -22.65 -9.72
CA PRO A 273 -49.04 -21.78 -8.97
C PRO A 273 -48.47 -21.31 -7.63
N ARG A 274 -47.68 -22.14 -6.93
CA ARG A 274 -47.08 -21.78 -5.64
C ARG A 274 -45.94 -20.79 -5.81
N LEU A 275 -45.17 -20.93 -6.88
CA LEU A 275 -44.12 -19.98 -7.24
C LEU A 275 -44.71 -18.65 -7.69
N GLU A 276 -45.76 -18.70 -8.51
CA GLU A 276 -46.46 -17.51 -9.01
C GLU A 276 -47.10 -16.71 -7.86
N GLU A 277 -47.71 -17.39 -6.88
CA GLU A 277 -48.23 -16.74 -5.67
C GLU A 277 -47.11 -16.05 -4.87
N ALA A 278 -45.96 -16.70 -4.68
CA ALA A 278 -44.83 -16.12 -3.97
C ALA A 278 -44.21 -14.91 -4.72
N LEU A 279 -44.12 -15.00 -6.05
CA LEU A 279 -43.63 -13.90 -6.88
C LEU A 279 -44.60 -12.71 -6.85
N GLN A 280 -45.90 -12.96 -6.96
CA GLN A 280 -46.92 -11.90 -6.84
C GLN A 280 -46.91 -11.25 -5.45
N GLN A 281 -46.67 -12.01 -4.39
CA GLN A 281 -46.52 -11.46 -3.03
C GLN A 281 -45.28 -10.56 -2.91
N ASN A 282 -44.14 -10.97 -3.48
CA ASN A 282 -42.92 -10.16 -3.46
C ASN A 282 -43.02 -8.91 -4.34
N GLU A 283 -43.75 -8.98 -5.45
CA GLU A 283 -43.92 -7.85 -6.38
C GLU A 283 -44.99 -6.85 -5.92
N THR A 284 -45.99 -7.30 -5.15
CA THR A 284 -47.06 -6.41 -4.66
C THR A 284 -46.57 -5.43 -3.60
N VAL A 285 -45.70 -5.86 -2.69
CA VAL A 285 -45.07 -5.00 -1.68
C VAL A 285 -43.69 -5.56 -1.35
N ASP A 286 -42.65 -4.75 -1.52
CA ASP A 286 -41.32 -5.08 -0.98
C ASP A 286 -41.29 -4.79 0.52
N ILE A 287 -41.43 -5.84 1.33
CA ILE A 287 -41.46 -5.75 2.80
C ILE A 287 -40.06 -5.42 3.36
N PHE A 288 -39.01 -5.59 2.56
CA PHE A 288 -37.63 -5.37 2.96
C PHE A 288 -37.05 -4.06 2.44
N ALA A 289 -37.83 -3.28 1.69
CA ALA A 289 -37.47 -1.92 1.33
C ALA A 289 -37.40 -1.06 2.61
N ASP A 290 -36.22 -0.52 2.88
CA ASP A 290 -35.99 0.40 3.98
C ASP A 290 -36.27 1.83 3.49
N ASP A 291 -37.54 2.23 3.52
CA ASP A 291 -38.00 3.56 3.09
C ASP A 291 -37.20 4.71 3.78
N PHE A 292 -36.65 4.46 4.97
CA PHE A 292 -35.82 5.45 5.69
C PHE A 292 -34.39 5.54 5.16
N ALA A 293 -33.82 4.43 4.66
CA ALA A 293 -32.54 4.46 3.96
C ALA A 293 -32.65 5.22 2.63
N ASP A 294 -33.77 5.03 1.91
CA ASP A 294 -34.05 5.75 0.66
C ASP A 294 -34.31 7.25 0.89
N LEU A 295 -34.93 7.62 2.01
CA LEU A 295 -35.13 9.03 2.42
C LEU A 295 -33.84 9.71 2.91
N ALA A 296 -32.85 8.96 3.42
CA ALA A 296 -31.61 9.51 3.93
C ALA A 296 -30.64 9.99 2.84
N GLU A 297 -30.88 9.66 1.57
CA GLU A 297 -30.01 10.07 0.46
C GLU A 297 -30.27 11.52 -0.03
N GLU A 298 -31.40 12.14 0.31
CA GLU A 298 -31.75 13.50 -0.18
C GLU A 298 -31.23 14.67 0.68
N ASP A 299 -30.62 14.41 1.85
CA ASP A 299 -30.09 15.48 2.71
C ASP A 299 -28.75 16.08 2.23
N ALA A 300 -28.23 15.65 1.07
CA ALA A 300 -27.02 16.23 0.49
C ALA A 300 -27.19 17.69 0.01
N ALA A 301 -28.42 18.20 -0.12
CA ALA A 301 -28.70 19.53 -0.67
C ALA A 301 -29.08 20.59 0.38
N LEU A 302 -29.49 20.21 1.59
CA LEU A 302 -29.95 21.17 2.62
C LEU A 302 -29.15 21.04 3.93
N GLY A 303 -27.96 21.65 3.97
CA GLY A 303 -27.51 22.23 5.26
C GLY A 303 -26.04 22.17 5.65
N ASN A 304 -25.15 21.44 4.96
CA ASN A 304 -23.75 21.39 5.38
C ASN A 304 -22.88 22.46 4.69
N LYS A 305 -22.90 23.68 5.22
CA LYS A 305 -22.00 24.77 4.79
C LYS A 305 -20.51 24.51 5.03
N ASN A 306 -20.14 23.42 5.71
CA ASN A 306 -18.76 23.09 6.09
C ASN A 306 -18.16 21.87 5.35
N ASP A 307 -18.87 21.25 4.40
CA ASP A 307 -18.37 20.07 3.64
C ASP A 307 -17.58 20.44 2.37
N ALA A 308 -17.32 21.73 2.13
CA ALA A 308 -16.61 22.22 0.94
C ALA A 308 -15.11 22.52 1.17
N GLU A 309 -14.60 22.39 2.39
CA GLU A 309 -13.20 22.67 2.72
C GLU A 309 -12.37 21.38 2.74
N LEU A 310 -11.17 21.44 2.16
CA LEU A 310 -10.17 20.37 2.31
C LEU A 310 -9.63 20.42 3.74
N LYS A 311 -9.92 19.40 4.54
CA LYS A 311 -9.45 19.34 5.93
C LYS A 311 -8.00 18.91 5.96
N GLU A 312 -7.10 19.81 6.32
CA GLU A 312 -5.70 19.47 6.55
C GLU A 312 -5.58 18.47 7.72
N LEU A 313 -4.93 17.33 7.45
CA LEU A 313 -4.65 16.29 8.44
C LEU A 313 -3.30 16.53 9.10
N GLN A 314 -2.27 16.68 8.27
CA GLN A 314 -0.88 16.79 8.73
C GLN A 314 -0.04 17.52 7.69
N SER A 315 0.90 18.33 8.18
CA SER A 315 1.94 18.93 7.36
C SER A 315 3.32 18.44 7.78
N TYR A 316 4.21 18.23 6.81
CA TYR A 316 5.57 17.75 7.01
C TYR A 316 6.59 18.75 6.46
N TYR A 317 7.58 19.09 7.28
CA TYR A 317 8.68 19.97 6.91
C TYR A 317 9.92 19.66 7.76
N HIS A 318 11.05 19.38 7.12
CA HIS A 318 12.33 19.19 7.83
C HIS A 318 13.27 20.37 7.59
N LEU A 319 13.78 20.98 8.67
CA LEU A 319 14.62 22.18 8.60
C LEU A 319 15.90 21.97 7.78
N HIS A 320 16.51 20.79 7.84
CA HIS A 320 17.76 20.54 7.10
C HIS A 320 17.54 20.11 5.65
N TYR A 321 16.49 19.32 5.37
CA TYR A 321 16.31 18.68 4.08
C TYR A 321 15.38 19.46 3.15
N CYS A 322 14.37 20.15 3.70
CA CYS A 322 13.39 20.91 2.91
C CYS A 322 13.78 22.38 2.73
N ALA A 323 14.62 22.95 3.59
CA ALA A 323 14.94 24.39 3.53
C ALA A 323 15.57 24.80 2.19
N GLY A 324 14.97 25.80 1.53
CA GLY A 324 15.41 26.31 0.23
C GLY A 324 15.16 25.35 -0.94
N ARG A 325 14.33 24.31 -0.75
CA ARG A 325 13.97 23.35 -1.78
C ARG A 325 12.48 23.38 -2.04
N LYS A 326 12.09 23.42 -3.32
CA LYS A 326 10.73 23.17 -3.76
C LYS A 326 10.50 21.68 -3.90
N LEU A 327 9.29 21.21 -3.66
CA LEU A 327 8.95 19.81 -3.88
C LEU A 327 8.69 19.57 -5.36
N ALA A 328 9.56 18.82 -6.02
CA ALA A 328 9.43 18.55 -7.45
C ALA A 328 8.44 17.42 -7.74
N PHE A 329 8.38 16.42 -6.86
CA PHE A 329 7.56 15.24 -7.06
C PHE A 329 7.08 14.64 -5.75
N ILE A 330 5.86 14.12 -5.76
CA ILE A 330 5.23 13.44 -4.63
C ILE A 330 4.64 12.13 -5.12
N GLN A 331 4.82 11.08 -4.33
CA GLN A 331 4.15 9.82 -4.56
C GLN A 331 3.85 9.12 -3.23
N TRP A 332 2.65 8.58 -3.10
CA TRP A 332 2.34 7.65 -2.01
C TRP A 332 3.03 6.31 -2.25
N GLN A 333 3.52 5.69 -1.17
CA GLN A 333 4.10 4.36 -1.28
C GLN A 333 3.00 3.33 -1.63
N PRO A 334 3.18 2.52 -2.68
CA PRO A 334 2.24 1.44 -2.99
C PRO A 334 2.18 0.44 -1.82
N GLN A 335 0.99 -0.07 -1.50
CA GLN A 335 0.73 -1.09 -0.46
C GLN A 335 0.91 -0.64 1.00
N ALA A 336 1.73 0.38 1.30
CA ALA A 336 1.86 0.93 2.64
C ALA A 336 0.77 1.97 2.95
N LYS A 337 0.20 1.92 4.15
CA LYS A 337 -0.78 2.92 4.62
C LYS A 337 -0.06 4.08 5.29
N GLY A 338 -0.37 5.31 4.87
CA GLY A 338 0.11 6.52 5.54
C GLY A 338 1.59 6.87 5.32
N VAL A 339 2.23 6.31 4.29
CA VAL A 339 3.61 6.66 3.91
C VAL A 339 3.61 7.47 2.61
N VAL A 340 4.10 8.71 2.70
CA VAL A 340 4.23 9.63 1.55
C VAL A 340 5.70 9.93 1.31
N ALA A 341 6.13 9.79 0.05
CA ALA A 341 7.48 10.14 -0.35
C ALA A 341 7.49 11.43 -1.14
N VAL A 342 8.50 12.26 -0.92
CA VAL A 342 8.65 13.56 -1.58
C VAL A 342 10.09 13.79 -2.03
N ALA A 343 10.26 14.34 -3.22
CA ALA A 343 11.56 14.72 -3.75
C ALA A 343 11.71 16.24 -3.74
N GLY A 344 12.81 16.72 -3.14
CA GLY A 344 13.13 18.13 -3.06
C GLY A 344 14.19 18.54 -4.09
N ALA A 345 13.90 19.59 -4.86
CA ALA A 345 14.84 20.24 -5.76
C ALA A 345 15.10 21.68 -5.30
N ARG A 346 16.32 22.19 -5.43
CA ARG A 346 16.62 23.56 -4.95
C ARG A 346 15.84 24.60 -5.76
N ASN A 347 15.21 25.53 -5.04
CA ASN A 347 14.47 26.60 -5.67
C ASN A 347 15.40 27.78 -5.99
N MET A 348 16.11 27.67 -7.12
CA MET A 348 17.05 28.69 -7.58
C MET A 348 16.61 29.27 -8.93
N ALA A 349 16.78 30.58 -9.08
CA ALA A 349 16.65 31.26 -10.36
C ALA A 349 17.72 30.77 -11.34
N PHE A 350 17.50 30.97 -12.64
CA PHE A 350 18.41 30.49 -13.69
C PHE A 350 19.85 31.02 -13.49
N ASP A 351 20.02 32.30 -13.17
CA ASP A 351 21.34 32.91 -12.96
C ASP A 351 22.09 32.29 -11.76
N GLU A 352 21.37 31.97 -10.69
CA GLU A 352 21.93 31.30 -9.51
C GLU A 352 22.32 29.85 -9.81
N ARG A 353 21.49 29.14 -10.61
CA ARG A 353 21.81 27.80 -11.10
C ARG A 353 23.09 27.81 -11.91
N VAL A 354 23.28 28.78 -12.81
CA VAL A 354 24.51 28.92 -13.59
C VAL A 354 25.73 29.16 -12.69
N ALA A 355 25.61 29.95 -11.62
CA ALA A 355 26.70 30.19 -10.67
C ALA A 355 27.09 28.96 -9.83
N VAL A 356 26.16 28.03 -9.64
CA VAL A 356 26.35 26.78 -8.88
C VAL A 356 26.59 25.57 -9.81
N ALA A 357 26.40 25.73 -11.11
CA ALA A 357 26.59 24.69 -12.12
C ALA A 357 28.00 24.07 -12.00
N GLY A 358 28.06 22.74 -12.00
CA GLY A 358 29.30 21.98 -11.84
C GLY A 358 29.77 21.78 -10.39
N LYS A 359 29.09 22.37 -9.38
CA LYS A 359 29.34 22.03 -7.97
C LYS A 359 28.54 20.78 -7.58
N VAL A 360 29.23 19.82 -6.97
CA VAL A 360 28.60 18.62 -6.42
C VAL A 360 27.74 19.02 -5.23
N HIS A 361 26.50 18.55 -5.24
CA HIS A 361 25.54 18.74 -4.16
C HIS A 361 24.71 17.46 -4.01
N THR A 362 24.04 17.33 -2.87
CA THR A 362 23.22 16.17 -2.53
C THR A 362 21.74 16.50 -2.69
N GLY A 363 21.04 15.63 -3.40
CA GLY A 363 19.58 15.58 -3.46
C GLY A 363 19.03 14.56 -2.47
N TYR A 364 17.78 14.76 -2.07
CA TYR A 364 17.10 13.93 -1.09
C TYR A 364 15.70 13.54 -1.55
N VAL A 365 15.34 12.28 -1.36
CA VAL A 365 13.94 11.84 -1.27
C VAL A 365 13.62 11.57 0.20
N LEU A 366 12.56 12.18 0.71
CA LEU A 366 12.13 12.05 2.10
C LEU A 366 10.88 11.17 2.13
N LEU A 367 10.90 10.09 2.91
CA LEU A 367 9.72 9.26 3.16
C LEU A 367 9.17 9.63 4.53
N TRP A 368 7.98 10.23 4.54
CA TRP A 368 7.24 10.60 5.73
C TRP A 368 6.22 9.53 6.08
N ASN A 369 6.04 9.28 7.37
CA ASN A 369 5.02 8.37 7.89
C ASN A 369 4.12 9.16 8.85
N PHE A 370 2.83 8.82 8.88
CA PHE A 370 1.85 9.45 9.76
C PHE A 370 2.14 9.25 11.25
N SER A 371 2.89 8.19 11.60
CA SER A 371 3.27 7.92 12.99
C SER A 371 4.29 8.92 13.54
N ASP A 372 5.19 9.46 12.71
CA ASP A 372 6.20 10.44 13.13
C ASP A 372 6.14 11.68 12.21
N PRO A 373 5.51 12.78 12.68
CA PRO A 373 5.39 13.99 11.90
C PRO A 373 6.67 14.86 11.89
N ILE A 374 7.63 14.57 12.76
CA ILE A 374 8.81 15.43 12.95
C ILE A 374 9.97 14.92 12.09
N ASN A 375 10.20 13.61 12.09
CA ASN A 375 11.34 13.01 11.40
C ASN A 375 10.91 12.12 10.24
N PRO A 376 11.55 12.23 9.07
CA PRO A 376 11.31 11.30 7.98
C PRO A 376 11.79 9.90 8.36
N GLN A 377 11.06 8.88 7.94
CA GLN A 377 11.43 7.47 8.13
C GLN A 377 12.68 7.11 7.31
N PHE A 378 12.72 7.55 6.05
CA PHE A 378 13.88 7.38 5.18
C PHE A 378 14.31 8.69 4.54
N VAL A 379 15.62 8.85 4.40
CA VAL A 379 16.27 9.90 3.61
C VAL A 379 17.12 9.22 2.56
N LEU A 380 16.66 9.24 1.31
CA LEU A 380 17.38 8.66 0.18
C LEU A 380 18.29 9.73 -0.44
N GLU A 381 19.60 9.52 -0.38
CA GLU A 381 20.60 10.45 -0.89
C GLU A 381 21.01 10.12 -2.33
N ALA A 382 21.09 11.16 -3.16
CA ALA A 382 21.60 11.09 -4.54
C ALA A 382 22.65 12.19 -4.82
N PRO A 383 23.59 11.96 -5.76
CA PRO A 383 24.58 12.96 -6.17
C PRO A 383 23.99 14.02 -7.14
N GLY A 384 22.94 14.72 -6.70
CA GLY A 384 22.26 15.78 -7.44
C GLY A 384 20.79 15.87 -7.06
N ASP A 385 20.15 17.01 -7.31
CA ASP A 385 18.73 17.20 -7.05
C ASP A 385 17.86 16.22 -7.86
N ILE A 386 16.77 15.77 -7.24
CA ILE A 386 15.89 14.71 -7.77
C ILE A 386 14.58 15.38 -8.20
N TYR A 387 14.23 15.25 -9.48
CA TYR A 387 13.04 15.88 -10.05
C TYR A 387 11.84 14.94 -10.15
N CYS A 388 12.09 13.64 -10.27
CA CYS A 388 11.04 12.62 -10.28
C CYS A 388 11.57 11.33 -9.66
N PHE A 389 10.67 10.55 -9.07
CA PHE A 389 10.97 9.20 -8.60
C PHE A 389 9.71 8.34 -8.70
N ARG A 390 9.88 7.03 -8.76
CA ARG A 390 8.77 6.08 -8.77
C ARG A 390 9.08 4.88 -7.89
N PHE A 391 8.11 4.53 -7.05
CA PHE A 391 8.07 3.19 -6.46
C PHE A 391 7.73 2.15 -7.51
N ASN A 392 8.32 0.97 -7.37
CA ASN A 392 7.90 -0.19 -8.14
C ASN A 392 6.49 -0.65 -7.67
N PRO A 393 5.51 -0.83 -8.59
CA PRO A 393 4.15 -1.21 -8.23
C PRO A 393 4.02 -2.55 -7.50
N SER A 394 4.80 -3.56 -7.91
CA SER A 394 4.76 -4.90 -7.32
C SER A 394 5.66 -5.03 -6.10
N ASN A 395 6.83 -4.38 -6.10
CA ASN A 395 7.79 -4.39 -4.99
C ASN A 395 8.10 -2.97 -4.46
N PRO A 396 7.35 -2.46 -3.47
CA PRO A 396 7.50 -1.10 -2.97
C PRO A 396 8.86 -0.78 -2.33
N ASP A 397 9.70 -1.77 -2.04
CA ASP A 397 11.05 -1.54 -1.52
C ASP A 397 12.03 -1.07 -2.61
N LEU A 398 11.71 -1.24 -3.88
CA LEU A 398 12.53 -0.74 -5.00
C LEU A 398 12.05 0.64 -5.44
N VAL A 399 12.97 1.62 -5.40
CA VAL A 399 12.71 3.01 -5.79
C VAL A 399 13.69 3.43 -6.88
N ILE A 400 13.18 3.98 -7.97
CA ILE A 400 13.98 4.62 -9.02
C ILE A 400 13.80 6.13 -8.96
N GLY A 401 14.85 6.90 -9.23
CA GLY A 401 14.78 8.35 -9.26
C GLY A 401 15.64 8.97 -10.35
N GLY A 402 15.12 10.05 -10.91
CA GLY A 402 15.74 10.81 -11.98
C GLY A 402 16.44 12.05 -11.44
N LEU A 403 17.72 12.19 -11.75
CA LEU A 403 18.55 13.29 -11.27
C LEU A 403 18.60 14.46 -12.26
N GLU A 404 18.99 15.62 -11.76
CA GLU A 404 19.33 16.80 -12.56
C GLU A 404 20.44 16.52 -13.59
N SER A 405 21.40 15.64 -13.26
CA SER A 405 22.50 15.27 -14.16
C SER A 405 22.08 14.42 -15.37
N GLY A 406 20.81 13.98 -15.42
CA GLY A 406 20.32 13.04 -16.42
C GLY A 406 20.57 11.57 -16.09
N GLN A 407 21.22 11.28 -14.95
CA GLN A 407 21.41 9.92 -14.43
C GLN A 407 20.14 9.39 -13.77
N VAL A 408 20.06 8.06 -13.67
CA VAL A 408 19.07 7.33 -12.88
C VAL A 408 19.75 6.74 -11.66
N ALA A 409 19.12 6.94 -10.50
CA ALA A 409 19.48 6.29 -9.24
C ALA A 409 18.47 5.21 -8.89
N LEU A 410 18.98 4.10 -8.33
CA LEU A 410 18.21 3.00 -7.79
C LEU A 410 18.48 2.88 -6.29
N TRP A 411 17.43 2.78 -5.49
CA TRP A 411 17.50 2.48 -4.06
C TRP A 411 16.71 1.22 -3.73
N ASN A 412 17.23 0.44 -2.79
CA ASN A 412 16.54 -0.67 -2.17
C ASN A 412 16.30 -0.38 -0.68
N LEU A 413 15.04 -0.18 -0.30
CA LEU A 413 14.64 0.11 1.07
C LEU A 413 14.86 -1.06 2.03
N ALA A 414 14.80 -2.31 1.53
CA ALA A 414 15.07 -3.50 2.34
C ALA A 414 16.54 -3.53 2.80
N ASP A 415 17.47 -3.24 1.89
CA ASP A 415 18.91 -3.17 2.20
C ASP A 415 19.21 -2.03 3.16
N ALA A 416 18.55 -0.87 2.97
CA ALA A 416 18.66 0.27 3.89
C ALA A 416 18.17 -0.07 5.31
N ARG A 417 17.05 -0.79 5.43
CA ARG A 417 16.54 -1.28 6.74
C ARG A 417 17.51 -2.26 7.38
N ALA A 418 18.08 -3.17 6.61
CA ALA A 418 19.05 -4.15 7.11
C ALA A 418 20.32 -3.45 7.63
N ALA A 419 20.89 -2.54 6.84
CA ALA A 419 22.06 -1.75 7.23
C ALA A 419 21.80 -0.91 8.49
N ALA A 420 20.60 -0.32 8.62
CA ALA A 420 20.23 0.43 9.82
C ALA A 420 20.12 -0.46 11.07
N ARG A 421 19.63 -1.71 10.93
CA ARG A 421 19.59 -2.68 12.04
C ARG A 421 20.98 -3.08 12.49
N GLU A 422 21.89 -3.36 11.55
CA GLU A 422 23.29 -3.68 11.87
C GLU A 422 24.01 -2.53 12.56
N ALA A 423 23.79 -1.29 12.09
CA ALA A 423 24.37 -0.10 12.72
C ALA A 423 23.87 0.13 14.15
N LYS A 424 22.59 -0.18 14.44
CA LYS A 424 22.04 -0.10 15.80
C LYS A 424 22.64 -1.17 16.73
N VAL A 425 22.88 -2.39 16.25
CA VAL A 425 23.54 -3.46 17.03
C VAL A 425 24.98 -3.08 17.40
N LEU A 426 25.68 -2.33 16.55
CA LEU A 426 27.05 -1.88 16.81
C LEU A 426 27.14 -0.70 17.81
N HIS A 427 26.04 0.04 18.01
CA HIS A 427 26.00 1.25 18.84
C HIS A 427 25.31 1.07 20.21
N ASP A 428 24.90 -0.15 20.55
CA ASP A 428 24.22 -0.49 21.83
C ASP A 428 25.13 -0.37 23.08
N ASP A 429 26.41 0.01 22.91
CA ASP A 429 27.34 0.29 24.01
C ASP A 429 27.32 1.76 24.49
N SER A 430 26.55 2.65 23.84
CA SER A 430 26.44 4.07 24.27
C SER A 430 25.00 4.47 24.57
N ASN A 431 24.73 4.68 25.85
CA ASN A 431 23.44 5.03 26.44
C ASN A 431 23.04 6.50 26.10
N GLU A 432 22.71 6.78 24.84
CA GLU A 432 22.07 8.04 24.43
C GLU A 432 20.60 7.78 24.07
N GLU A 433 19.73 7.87 25.08
CA GLU A 433 18.28 7.94 24.92
C GLU A 433 17.89 9.25 24.23
N GLY A 434 17.80 9.22 22.89
CA GLY A 434 17.35 10.36 22.08
C GLY A 434 17.68 10.27 20.58
N GLY A 435 18.15 9.12 20.09
CA GLY A 435 18.61 8.95 18.72
C GLY A 435 17.51 9.11 17.66
N ASN A 436 17.72 10.04 16.74
CA ASN A 436 16.92 10.27 15.55
C ASN A 436 16.68 8.94 14.78
N ASN A 437 15.43 8.47 14.68
CA ASN A 437 15.10 7.16 14.10
C ASN A 437 15.08 7.16 12.56
N THR A 438 15.56 8.23 11.93
CA THR A 438 15.65 8.38 10.48
C THR A 438 16.73 7.46 9.89
N ILE A 439 16.35 6.68 8.86
CA ILE A 439 17.27 5.82 8.11
C ILE A 439 17.77 6.58 6.88
N THR A 440 19.07 6.86 6.82
CA THR A 440 19.71 7.47 5.64
C THR A 440 20.27 6.39 4.72
N ALA A 441 19.90 6.42 3.44
CA ALA A 441 20.34 5.44 2.45
C ALA A 441 20.90 6.13 1.20
N LYS A 442 22.10 5.75 0.77
CA LYS A 442 22.68 6.20 -0.51
C LYS A 442 22.16 5.35 -1.65
N ALA A 443 22.17 5.90 -2.87
CA ALA A 443 21.81 5.15 -4.07
C ALA A 443 22.63 3.86 -4.17
N THR A 444 21.93 2.72 -4.28
CA THR A 444 22.51 1.38 -4.42
C THR A 444 23.25 1.27 -5.75
N VAL A 445 22.63 1.78 -6.83
CA VAL A 445 23.20 1.81 -8.17
C VAL A 445 22.96 3.17 -8.81
N LEU A 446 23.96 3.68 -9.51
CA LEU A 446 23.89 4.89 -10.33
C LEU A 446 24.21 4.55 -11.78
N SER A 447 23.44 5.09 -12.71
CA SER A 447 23.69 4.90 -14.14
C SER A 447 24.96 5.62 -14.60
N ALA A 448 25.59 5.14 -15.68
CA ALA A 448 26.76 5.77 -16.27
C ALA A 448 26.40 7.12 -16.91
N VAL A 449 27.09 8.20 -16.52
CA VAL A 449 26.85 9.57 -17.03
C VAL A 449 26.88 9.62 -18.56
N ASP A 450 27.87 8.98 -19.18
CA ASP A 450 28.05 9.01 -20.65
C ASP A 450 26.92 8.33 -21.43
N GLN A 451 26.17 7.42 -20.78
CA GLN A 451 25.10 6.67 -21.42
C GLN A 451 23.69 7.17 -21.06
N SER A 452 23.58 8.01 -20.04
CA SER A 452 22.31 8.54 -19.52
C SER A 452 21.83 9.76 -20.31
N HIS A 453 20.75 10.41 -19.86
CA HIS A 453 20.26 11.64 -20.48
C HIS A 453 21.27 12.78 -20.34
N ARG A 454 21.21 13.76 -21.25
CA ARG A 454 22.04 14.98 -21.19
C ARG A 454 21.37 16.13 -20.43
N ARG A 455 20.07 16.01 -20.17
CA ARG A 455 19.25 16.98 -19.45
C ARG A 455 18.60 16.29 -18.24
N THR A 456 17.98 17.11 -17.40
CA THR A 456 17.26 16.66 -16.21
C THR A 456 16.17 15.65 -16.57
N ILE A 457 16.14 14.51 -15.88
CA ILE A 457 15.04 13.55 -16.05
C ILE A 457 13.78 14.15 -15.42
N THR A 458 12.72 14.25 -16.20
CA THR A 458 11.45 14.88 -15.81
C THR A 458 10.38 13.85 -15.46
N ASP A 459 10.43 12.66 -16.05
CA ASP A 459 9.45 11.59 -15.79
C ASP A 459 10.06 10.19 -15.90
N LEU A 460 9.49 9.27 -15.13
CA LEU A 460 9.86 7.86 -15.04
C LEU A 460 8.59 7.02 -15.03
N THR A 461 8.57 5.96 -15.85
CA THR A 461 7.40 5.07 -15.98
C THR A 461 7.83 3.62 -16.05
N TRP A 462 7.27 2.77 -15.18
CA TRP A 462 7.52 1.32 -15.19
C TRP A 462 6.85 0.65 -16.39
N LEU A 463 7.51 -0.35 -16.96
CA LEU A 463 6.92 -1.20 -17.99
C LEU A 463 6.17 -2.37 -17.33
N PRO A 464 4.93 -2.67 -17.75
CA PRO A 464 4.18 -3.80 -17.24
C PRO A 464 4.88 -5.15 -17.46
N ILE A 465 4.59 -6.11 -16.59
CA ILE A 465 5.15 -7.46 -16.64
C ILE A 465 4.85 -8.09 -18.00
N GLY A 466 5.88 -8.66 -18.61
CA GLY A 466 5.80 -9.34 -19.92
C GLY A 466 5.99 -8.42 -21.13
N LEU A 467 6.09 -7.10 -20.96
CA LEU A 467 6.52 -6.20 -22.02
C LEU A 467 8.05 -6.10 -22.04
N ASP A 468 8.66 -6.50 -23.14
CA ASP A 468 10.12 -6.53 -23.30
C ASP A 468 10.58 -5.63 -24.45
N VAL A 469 11.78 -5.06 -24.33
CA VAL A 469 12.43 -4.21 -25.32
C VAL A 469 13.73 -4.87 -25.77
N SER A 470 13.80 -5.25 -27.03
CA SER A 470 15.04 -5.74 -27.65
C SER A 470 16.10 -4.64 -27.71
N GLU A 471 17.38 -4.99 -27.76
CA GLU A 471 18.49 -4.03 -27.98
C GLU A 471 18.38 -3.27 -29.30
N LYS A 472 17.72 -3.87 -30.30
CA LYS A 472 17.37 -3.21 -31.58
C LYS A 472 16.10 -2.37 -31.51
N GLY A 473 15.46 -2.34 -30.35
CA GLY A 473 14.30 -1.52 -30.10
C GLY A 473 12.94 -2.07 -30.44
N LYS A 474 12.86 -3.36 -30.73
CA LYS A 474 11.56 -3.99 -30.97
C LYS A 474 10.93 -4.34 -29.65
N PHE A 475 9.71 -3.86 -29.43
CA PHE A 475 8.88 -4.34 -28.35
C PHE A 475 8.43 -5.76 -28.65
N VAL A 476 8.57 -6.64 -27.67
CA VAL A 476 8.12 -8.03 -27.76
C VAL A 476 7.38 -8.34 -26.48
N ARG A 477 6.14 -8.79 -26.61
CA ARG A 477 5.42 -9.36 -25.46
C ARG A 477 5.94 -10.77 -25.25
N ARG A 478 6.71 -10.96 -24.17
CA ARG A 478 7.20 -12.28 -23.75
C ARG A 478 6.45 -12.71 -22.50
N PRO A 479 6.01 -13.96 -22.40
CA PRO A 479 5.62 -14.53 -21.12
C PRO A 479 6.83 -14.42 -20.18
N SER A 480 6.78 -13.52 -19.21
CA SER A 480 7.82 -13.38 -18.21
C SER A 480 7.61 -14.43 -17.13
N GLU A 481 8.70 -15.05 -16.65
CA GLU A 481 8.71 -15.85 -15.43
C GLU A 481 8.79 -14.96 -14.17
N SER A 482 9.10 -13.66 -14.33
CA SER A 482 9.20 -12.71 -13.21
C SER A 482 7.83 -12.26 -12.73
N THR A 483 7.69 -12.14 -11.41
CA THR A 483 6.48 -11.61 -10.74
C THR A 483 6.57 -10.11 -10.44
N VAL A 484 7.67 -9.46 -10.82
CA VAL A 484 7.96 -8.05 -10.53
C VAL A 484 8.31 -7.33 -11.83
N GLU A 485 7.91 -6.06 -11.95
CA GLU A 485 8.34 -5.18 -13.03
C GLU A 485 9.85 -4.91 -12.92
N GLU A 486 10.62 -5.37 -13.89
CA GLU A 486 12.08 -5.25 -13.89
C GLU A 486 12.57 -4.13 -14.82
N LYS A 487 11.68 -3.51 -15.60
CA LYS A 487 12.01 -2.57 -16.67
C LYS A 487 11.22 -1.30 -16.53
N PHE A 488 11.85 -0.20 -16.94
CA PHE A 488 11.23 1.12 -16.90
C PHE A 488 11.77 1.98 -18.05
N LEU A 489 11.07 3.08 -18.33
CA LEU A 489 11.51 4.12 -19.25
C LEU A 489 11.79 5.41 -18.49
N SER A 490 12.73 6.20 -19.00
CA SER A 490 13.01 7.56 -18.55
C SER A 490 12.89 8.55 -19.70
N VAL A 491 12.46 9.76 -19.35
CA VAL A 491 12.26 10.87 -20.29
C VAL A 491 12.94 12.12 -19.77
N ALA A 492 13.58 12.84 -20.67
CA ALA A 492 14.16 14.16 -20.44
C ALA A 492 13.97 15.02 -21.70
N GLY A 493 14.03 16.35 -21.55
CA GLY A 493 13.96 17.30 -22.66
C GLY A 493 15.19 17.31 -23.59
N ASP A 494 15.86 16.17 -23.76
CA ASP A 494 16.99 15.97 -24.69
C ASP A 494 16.60 15.21 -25.97
N GLY A 495 15.29 15.00 -26.18
CA GLY A 495 14.74 14.36 -27.37
C GLY A 495 14.82 12.84 -27.40
N MET A 496 15.27 12.23 -26.30
CA MET A 496 15.42 10.79 -26.19
C MET A 496 14.48 10.21 -25.13
N ILE A 497 14.06 8.97 -25.37
CA ILE A 497 13.42 8.10 -24.39
C ILE A 497 14.35 6.89 -24.21
N LEU A 498 14.79 6.66 -22.98
CA LEU A 498 15.71 5.58 -22.65
C LEU A 498 14.96 4.46 -21.93
N PHE A 499 15.23 3.22 -22.33
CA PHE A 499 14.66 2.03 -21.71
C PHE A 499 15.72 1.32 -20.87
N TRP A 500 15.37 1.00 -19.62
CA TRP A 500 16.28 0.45 -18.63
C TRP A 500 15.82 -0.94 -18.19
N ASP A 501 16.79 -1.78 -17.86
CA ASP A 501 16.58 -3.12 -17.31
C ASP A 501 17.35 -3.22 -15.99
N LEU A 502 16.64 -3.56 -14.91
CA LEU A 502 17.22 -3.73 -13.59
C LEU A 502 18.14 -4.95 -13.52
N LYS A 503 17.92 -6.01 -14.31
CA LYS A 503 18.81 -7.19 -14.30
C LYS A 503 20.23 -6.83 -14.75
N LYS A 504 20.35 -5.95 -15.74
CA LYS A 504 21.64 -5.43 -16.22
C LYS A 504 22.35 -4.54 -15.19
N SER A 505 21.63 -4.01 -14.19
CA SER A 505 22.23 -3.21 -13.12
C SER A 505 23.05 -4.06 -12.14
N VAL A 506 22.69 -5.34 -11.98
CA VAL A 506 23.32 -6.28 -11.04
C VAL A 506 24.55 -6.95 -11.65
N GLU A 507 24.67 -7.00 -12.98
CA GLU A 507 25.78 -7.66 -13.69
C GLU A 507 27.06 -6.82 -13.78
N VAL A 508 27.10 -5.61 -13.22
CA VAL A 508 28.31 -4.75 -13.24
C VAL A 508 29.43 -5.47 -12.47
N PRO A 509 30.55 -5.86 -13.13
CA PRO A 509 31.57 -6.69 -12.49
C PRO A 509 32.25 -5.97 -11.32
N GLU A 510 32.29 -6.62 -10.16
CA GLU A 510 33.23 -6.26 -9.10
C GLU A 510 34.66 -6.24 -9.65
N GLU A 511 35.43 -5.19 -9.33
CA GLU A 511 36.79 -4.97 -9.82
C GLU A 511 37.72 -6.16 -9.52
N LYS A 512 37.89 -7.07 -10.48
CA LYS A 512 39.07 -7.95 -10.51
C LYS A 512 40.23 -7.16 -11.09
N LYS A 513 41.21 -6.82 -10.25
CA LYS A 513 42.53 -6.34 -10.68
C LYS A 513 43.21 -7.44 -11.51
N GLU A 514 43.04 -7.41 -12.83
CA GLU A 514 43.86 -8.19 -13.75
C GLU A 514 45.00 -7.36 -14.33
N ASP A 515 46.21 -7.90 -14.16
CA ASP A 515 47.51 -7.31 -14.45
C ASP A 515 47.92 -7.49 -15.93
N THR A 516 46.99 -7.25 -16.86
CA THR A 516 47.31 -7.29 -18.29
C THR A 516 46.87 -6.01 -18.99
N GLY A 517 47.79 -5.40 -19.74
CA GLY A 517 47.66 -4.08 -20.38
C GLY A 517 46.67 -4.00 -21.55
N LYS A 518 45.46 -4.52 -21.38
CA LYS A 518 44.28 -4.18 -22.17
C LYS A 518 43.27 -3.51 -21.24
N LYS A 519 43.06 -2.21 -21.42
CA LYS A 519 42.03 -1.44 -20.72
C LYS A 519 40.68 -2.15 -20.91
N ALA A 520 40.14 -2.76 -19.86
CA ALA A 520 38.73 -3.09 -19.80
C ALA A 520 37.95 -1.77 -19.91
N SER A 521 37.01 -1.67 -20.86
CA SER A 521 36.06 -0.57 -20.89
C SER A 521 35.25 -0.62 -19.60
N LYS A 522 35.25 0.48 -18.83
CA LYS A 522 34.32 0.69 -17.73
C LYS A 522 32.90 0.82 -18.31
N GLU A 523 32.22 -0.29 -18.54
CA GLU A 523 30.79 -0.26 -18.87
C GLU A 523 30.01 -0.20 -17.56
N GLY A 524 29.67 1.02 -17.11
CA GLY A 524 28.71 1.23 -16.02
C GLY A 524 27.28 0.92 -16.47
N TRP A 525 26.35 0.84 -15.51
CA TRP A 525 24.93 0.54 -15.79
C TRP A 525 24.34 1.54 -16.81
N GLY A 526 23.85 1.02 -17.93
CA GLY A 526 23.35 1.80 -19.06
C GLY A 526 21.99 1.31 -19.55
N PRO A 527 21.33 2.10 -20.42
CA PRO A 527 20.03 1.75 -20.96
C PRO A 527 20.14 0.58 -21.95
N THR A 528 19.11 -0.27 -21.96
CA THR A 528 18.97 -1.40 -22.90
C THR A 528 18.65 -0.93 -24.31
N ALA A 529 17.87 0.15 -24.46
CA ALA A 529 17.54 0.73 -25.75
C ALA A 529 17.37 2.25 -25.64
N LYS A 530 17.61 2.95 -26.75
CA LYS A 530 17.44 4.40 -26.88
C LYS A 530 16.51 4.70 -28.05
N MET A 531 15.53 5.55 -27.82
CA MET A 531 14.56 5.98 -28.84
C MET A 531 14.63 7.50 -28.99
N THR A 532 14.94 7.98 -30.20
CA THR A 532 14.81 9.40 -30.56
C THR A 532 13.40 9.65 -31.06
N VAL A 533 12.73 10.66 -30.50
CA VAL A 533 11.38 11.04 -30.91
C VAL A 533 11.48 12.13 -31.99
N LEU A 534 10.99 11.83 -33.19
CA LEU A 534 11.04 12.75 -34.33
C LEU A 534 9.63 13.12 -34.77
N ASN A 535 9.43 14.37 -35.15
CA ASN A 535 8.19 14.81 -35.77
C ASN A 535 8.01 14.12 -37.15
N PRO A 536 6.86 13.49 -37.44
CA PRO A 536 6.59 12.84 -38.72
C PRO A 536 6.71 13.76 -39.94
N ASP A 537 6.30 15.02 -39.80
CA ASP A 537 6.12 15.95 -40.93
C ASP A 537 7.39 16.75 -41.27
N GLY A 538 8.35 16.82 -40.34
CA GLY A 538 9.55 17.65 -40.47
C GLY A 538 10.87 17.01 -40.05
N GLY A 539 10.84 15.82 -39.45
CA GLY A 539 12.04 15.14 -38.95
C GLY A 539 12.77 15.91 -37.82
N ILE A 540 12.16 16.97 -37.28
CA ILE A 540 12.66 17.74 -36.16
C ILE A 540 12.55 16.90 -34.89
N GLU A 541 13.57 16.93 -34.05
CA GLU A 541 13.57 16.24 -32.75
C GLU A 541 12.53 16.88 -31.82
N LEU A 542 11.59 16.07 -31.35
CA LEU A 542 10.66 16.46 -30.30
C LEU A 542 11.36 16.30 -28.95
N SER A 543 11.14 17.24 -28.03
CA SER A 543 11.72 17.20 -26.67
C SER A 543 10.66 16.78 -25.65
N PRO A 544 10.35 15.47 -25.50
CA PRO A 544 9.36 15.00 -24.54
C PRO A 544 9.84 15.25 -23.10
N ILE A 545 8.92 15.67 -22.24
CA ILE A 545 9.14 15.90 -20.81
C ILE A 545 8.24 15.04 -19.93
N HIS A 546 7.11 14.56 -20.45
CA HIS A 546 6.26 13.57 -19.78
C HIS A 546 5.93 12.42 -20.71
N ALA A 547 5.83 11.21 -20.18
CA ALA A 547 5.44 10.05 -20.96
C ALA A 547 4.53 9.09 -20.20
N LEU A 548 3.43 8.75 -20.87
CA LEU A 548 2.42 7.86 -20.38
C LEU A 548 2.32 6.64 -21.29
N LEU A 549 2.60 5.47 -20.71
CA LEU A 549 2.47 4.20 -21.42
C LEU A 549 1.04 3.68 -21.33
N ASP A 550 0.44 3.38 -22.47
CA ASP A 550 -0.84 2.70 -22.59
C ASP A 550 -0.63 1.31 -23.21
N VAL A 551 -0.94 0.28 -22.42
CA VAL A 551 -0.84 -1.11 -22.83
C VAL A 551 -2.25 -1.67 -22.91
N SER A 552 -2.66 -2.08 -24.10
CA SER A 552 -3.91 -2.81 -24.29
C SER A 552 -3.86 -4.17 -23.60
N ASP A 553 -4.93 -4.52 -22.88
CA ASP A 553 -5.13 -5.80 -22.18
C ASP A 553 -5.10 -7.01 -23.14
N ASP A 554 -5.52 -6.81 -24.39
CA ASP A 554 -5.50 -7.86 -25.41
C ASP A 554 -4.06 -8.22 -25.74
N VAL A 555 -3.69 -9.51 -25.71
CA VAL A 555 -2.31 -9.98 -25.99
C VAL A 555 -1.76 -9.51 -27.34
N LYS A 556 -2.62 -9.26 -28.33
CA LYS A 556 -2.27 -8.70 -29.65
C LYS A 556 -2.58 -7.20 -29.79
N GLY A 557 -3.06 -6.57 -28.74
CA GLY A 557 -3.40 -5.16 -28.72
C GLY A 557 -2.17 -4.27 -28.87
N PRO A 558 -2.36 -3.04 -29.38
CA PRO A 558 -1.28 -2.09 -29.55
C PRO A 558 -0.69 -1.66 -28.20
N VAL A 559 0.59 -1.32 -28.21
CA VAL A 559 1.25 -0.61 -27.10
C VAL A 559 1.53 0.78 -27.59
N ARG A 560 0.99 1.77 -26.90
CA ARG A 560 1.09 3.18 -27.26
C ARG A 560 1.78 3.94 -26.15
N LEU A 561 2.50 4.97 -26.55
CA LEU A 561 3.17 5.89 -25.66
C LEU A 561 2.71 7.30 -26.02
N TYR A 562 2.05 7.95 -25.07
CA TYR A 562 1.67 9.34 -25.19
C TYR A 562 2.75 10.19 -24.54
N THR A 563 3.23 11.21 -25.24
CA THR A 563 4.26 12.10 -24.70
C THR A 563 3.84 13.55 -24.84
N ALA A 564 4.20 14.36 -23.86
CA ALA A 564 4.02 15.80 -23.91
C ALA A 564 5.41 16.47 -23.92
N THR A 565 5.58 17.49 -24.77
CA THR A 565 6.88 18.13 -25.01
C THR A 565 7.06 19.43 -24.25
N GLU A 566 8.32 19.89 -24.16
CA GLU A 566 8.68 21.21 -23.58
C GLU A 566 8.07 22.39 -24.36
N GLU A 567 7.78 22.19 -25.64
CA GLU A 567 7.14 23.18 -26.52
C GLU A 567 5.59 23.10 -26.48
N GLY A 568 5.02 22.28 -25.61
CA GLY A 568 3.57 22.18 -25.44
C GLY A 568 2.87 21.30 -26.48
N GLU A 569 3.59 20.43 -27.19
CA GLU A 569 2.99 19.49 -28.13
C GLU A 569 2.60 18.19 -27.44
N PHE A 570 1.43 17.65 -27.80
CA PHE A 570 0.98 16.33 -27.41
C PHE A 570 1.21 15.37 -28.57
N SER A 571 1.93 14.27 -28.33
CA SER A 571 2.23 13.29 -29.36
C SER A 571 1.87 11.86 -28.95
N MET A 572 1.47 11.07 -29.93
CA MET A 572 1.17 9.64 -29.78
C MET A 572 2.16 8.82 -30.60
N ILE A 573 2.79 7.86 -29.93
CA ILE A 573 3.79 6.97 -30.50
C ILE A 573 3.27 5.53 -30.38
N GLU A 574 3.22 4.81 -31.49
CA GLU A 574 2.86 3.39 -31.50
C GLU A 574 4.13 2.53 -31.46
N LEU A 575 4.30 1.77 -30.38
CA LEU A 575 5.53 1.03 -30.08
C LEU A 575 5.54 -0.39 -30.67
N LEU A 576 4.37 -0.94 -30.99
CA LEU A 576 4.17 -2.30 -31.52
C LEU A 576 3.51 -2.29 -32.91
N ASP A 577 3.95 -1.42 -33.81
CA ASP A 577 3.47 -1.47 -35.20
C ASP A 577 4.29 -2.50 -36.02
N PRO A 578 3.66 -3.55 -36.59
CA PRO A 578 4.33 -4.53 -37.45
C PRO A 578 4.97 -3.93 -38.71
N SER A 579 4.56 -2.72 -39.12
CA SER A 579 4.99 -2.07 -40.36
C SER A 579 6.27 -1.24 -40.21
N THR A 580 6.69 -0.92 -38.98
CA THR A 580 7.85 -0.06 -38.72
C THR A 580 9.03 -0.85 -38.14
N GLU A 581 10.16 -0.85 -38.85
CA GLU A 581 11.39 -1.51 -38.38
C GLU A 581 12.19 -0.67 -37.36
N ASN A 582 11.96 0.66 -37.31
CA ASN A 582 12.70 1.64 -36.50
C ASN A 582 11.76 2.47 -35.61
N PHE A 583 12.17 2.67 -34.36
CA PHE A 583 11.46 3.46 -33.34
C PHE A 583 11.00 4.85 -33.78
N SER A 584 11.87 5.61 -34.47
CA SER A 584 11.64 7.02 -34.78
C SER A 584 10.52 7.26 -35.81
N LYS A 585 10.04 6.19 -36.48
CA LYS A 585 8.92 6.23 -37.41
C LYS A 585 7.58 5.84 -36.77
N GLY A 586 7.57 5.50 -35.48
CA GLY A 586 6.36 5.12 -34.75
C GLY A 586 5.51 6.31 -34.28
N VAL A 587 6.01 7.54 -34.41
CA VAL A 587 5.23 8.75 -34.09
C VAL A 587 4.12 8.90 -35.13
N ARG A 588 2.87 8.88 -34.68
CA ARG A 588 1.69 8.92 -35.56
C ARG A 588 1.08 10.30 -35.65
N THR A 589 1.05 11.01 -34.52
CA THR A 589 0.30 12.24 -34.39
C THR A 589 1.07 13.16 -33.45
N VAL A 590 1.19 14.42 -33.84
CA VAL A 590 1.75 15.51 -33.04
C VAL A 590 0.76 16.65 -33.14
N ILE A 591 0.23 17.09 -32.01
CA ILE A 591 -0.82 18.12 -31.93
C ILE A 591 -0.33 19.23 -31.00
N PRO A 592 -0.36 20.50 -31.40
CA PRO A 592 -0.10 21.60 -30.48
C PRO A 592 -1.19 21.60 -29.39
N ALA A 593 -0.79 21.38 -28.14
CA ALA A 593 -1.71 21.27 -27.00
C ALA A 593 -1.69 22.56 -26.16
N HIS A 594 -0.49 23.05 -25.86
CA HIS A 594 -0.23 24.20 -25.00
C HIS A 594 0.71 25.17 -25.72
N THR A 595 0.77 26.41 -25.23
CA THR A 595 1.67 27.45 -25.75
C THR A 595 3.08 27.32 -25.16
N GLY A 596 3.20 26.70 -23.99
CA GLY A 596 4.44 26.41 -23.28
C GLY A 596 4.48 24.97 -22.76
N PRO A 597 5.40 24.66 -21.83
CA PRO A 597 5.67 23.29 -21.42
C PRO A 597 4.45 22.66 -20.74
N CYS A 598 4.11 21.45 -21.17
CA CYS A 598 3.13 20.64 -20.47
C CYS A 598 3.70 20.20 -19.12
N VAL A 599 3.05 20.57 -18.02
CA VAL A 599 3.51 20.29 -16.65
C VAL A 599 3.00 18.95 -16.10
N SER A 600 1.94 18.39 -16.71
CA SER A 600 1.39 17.11 -16.28
C SER A 600 0.65 16.38 -17.39
N LEU A 601 0.85 15.07 -17.48
CA LEU A 601 0.12 14.18 -18.37
C LEU A 601 -0.42 12.98 -17.60
N ARG A 602 -1.74 12.79 -17.58
CA ARG A 602 -2.42 11.74 -16.77
C ARG A 602 -3.54 11.06 -17.53
N ARG A 603 -3.65 9.74 -17.41
CA ARG A 603 -4.77 8.94 -17.95
C ARG A 603 -5.92 8.93 -16.95
N SER A 604 -7.16 8.95 -17.43
CA SER A 604 -8.33 8.77 -16.58
C SER A 604 -8.36 7.35 -15.99
N PRO A 605 -8.56 7.18 -14.66
CA PRO A 605 -8.64 5.87 -14.03
C PRO A 605 -9.94 5.11 -14.35
N PHE A 606 -10.98 5.81 -14.81
CA PHE A 606 -12.30 5.23 -15.06
C PHE A 606 -12.64 5.05 -16.53
N VAL A 607 -12.08 5.90 -17.40
CA VAL A 607 -12.30 5.91 -18.85
C VAL A 607 -10.94 5.85 -19.55
N PRO A 608 -10.40 4.64 -19.79
CA PRO A 608 -9.01 4.48 -20.22
C PRO A 608 -8.65 5.13 -21.57
N GLN A 609 -9.64 5.51 -22.38
CA GLN A 609 -9.43 6.21 -23.66
C GLN A 609 -9.20 7.72 -23.49
N ILE A 610 -9.37 8.27 -22.28
CA ILE A 610 -9.29 9.70 -22.00
C ILE A 610 -7.98 10.05 -21.30
N TYR A 611 -7.32 11.10 -21.79
CA TYR A 611 -6.08 11.63 -21.27
C TYR A 611 -6.21 13.11 -20.92
N LEU A 612 -5.56 13.53 -19.85
CA LEU A 612 -5.50 14.90 -19.37
C LEU A 612 -4.08 15.41 -19.55
N SER A 613 -3.94 16.53 -20.25
CA SER A 613 -2.69 17.30 -20.29
C SER A 613 -2.91 18.67 -19.64
N ILE A 614 -1.98 19.13 -18.83
CA ILE A 614 -2.03 20.42 -18.16
C ILE A 614 -0.79 21.22 -18.55
N GLY A 615 -0.97 22.47 -18.94
CA GLY A 615 0.10 23.37 -19.34
C GLY A 615 -0.39 24.81 -19.35
N ASP A 616 0.51 25.75 -19.09
CA ASP A 616 0.23 27.18 -19.07
C ASP A 616 -0.97 27.57 -18.17
N TRP A 617 -2.03 28.14 -18.75
CA TRP A 617 -3.25 28.59 -18.09
C TRP A 617 -4.46 27.68 -18.38
N THR A 618 -4.25 26.54 -19.03
CA THR A 618 -5.33 25.67 -19.53
C THR A 618 -5.05 24.19 -19.28
N PHE A 619 -6.10 23.38 -19.30
CA PHE A 619 -5.97 21.94 -19.41
C PHE A 619 -6.78 21.44 -20.59
N ASN A 620 -6.29 20.37 -21.21
CA ASN A 620 -6.93 19.74 -22.36
C ASN A 620 -7.24 18.29 -22.06
N LEU A 621 -8.41 17.84 -22.50
CA LEU A 621 -8.83 16.45 -22.49
C LEU A 621 -8.73 15.88 -23.89
N TRP A 622 -8.10 14.72 -24.00
CA TRP A 622 -7.84 14.03 -25.25
C TRP A 622 -8.54 12.69 -25.25
N LYS A 623 -8.98 12.25 -26.42
CA LYS A 623 -9.44 10.88 -26.64
C LYS A 623 -8.55 10.18 -27.65
N GLU A 624 -8.29 8.91 -27.39
CA GLU A 624 -7.63 8.04 -28.35
C GLU A 624 -8.29 8.10 -29.74
N GLY A 625 -7.49 8.32 -30.78
CA GLY A 625 -7.95 8.32 -32.17
C GLY A 625 -8.52 9.65 -32.67
N VAL A 626 -8.71 10.64 -31.80
CA VAL A 626 -9.21 11.97 -32.18
C VAL A 626 -8.04 12.92 -32.42
N GLY A 627 -8.02 13.60 -33.58
CA GLY A 627 -6.92 14.48 -34.02
C GLY A 627 -6.91 15.88 -33.39
N SER A 628 -7.81 16.16 -32.45
CA SER A 628 -7.97 17.43 -31.74
C SER A 628 -8.41 17.18 -30.29
N PRO A 629 -8.18 18.11 -29.37
CA PRO A 629 -8.63 17.95 -27.98
C PRO A 629 -10.16 17.91 -27.92
N LEU A 630 -10.71 16.98 -27.14
CA LEU A 630 -12.15 16.90 -26.88
C LEU A 630 -12.65 18.16 -26.18
N PHE A 631 -11.88 18.60 -25.19
CA PHE A 631 -12.22 19.73 -24.35
C PHE A 631 -10.96 20.52 -24.04
N VAL A 632 -11.06 21.84 -24.13
CA VAL A 632 -10.03 22.80 -23.74
C VAL A 632 -10.65 23.69 -22.69
N SER A 633 -10.01 23.77 -21.53
CA SER A 633 -10.52 24.60 -20.44
C SER A 633 -10.45 26.09 -20.81
N PRO A 634 -11.31 26.92 -20.21
CA PRO A 634 -11.09 28.36 -20.17
C PRO A 634 -9.72 28.70 -19.57
N PHE A 635 -9.21 29.89 -19.94
CA PHE A 635 -7.97 30.43 -19.38
C PHE A 635 -8.14 30.73 -17.88
N CYS A 636 -7.24 30.18 -17.07
CA CYS A 636 -7.11 30.55 -15.68
C CYS A 636 -6.36 31.89 -15.54
N ASN A 637 -6.58 32.58 -14.42
CA ASN A 637 -5.92 33.85 -14.12
C ASN A 637 -4.46 33.68 -13.65
N CYS A 638 -4.02 32.45 -13.41
CA CYS A 638 -2.66 32.11 -13.03
C CYS A 638 -2.23 30.79 -13.69
N LEU A 639 -0.93 30.49 -13.63
CA LEU A 639 -0.39 29.28 -14.22
C LEU A 639 -0.80 28.04 -13.42
N TYR A 640 -1.18 26.99 -14.15
CA TYR A 640 -1.33 25.64 -13.61
C TYR A 640 0.04 24.97 -13.51
N THR A 641 0.25 24.25 -12.42
CA THR A 641 1.57 23.72 -12.05
C THR A 641 1.59 22.19 -11.97
N CYS A 642 0.46 21.56 -11.63
CA CYS A 642 0.30 20.11 -11.62
C CYS A 642 -1.19 19.73 -11.64
N GLY A 643 -1.51 18.45 -11.86
CA GLY A 643 -2.86 17.98 -11.62
C GLY A 643 -3.01 16.46 -11.65
N ALA A 644 -4.18 16.02 -11.20
CA ALA A 644 -4.51 14.61 -11.05
C ALA A 644 -6.02 14.38 -11.22
N TRP A 645 -6.37 13.20 -11.74
CA TRP A 645 -7.75 12.72 -11.75
C TRP A 645 -8.16 12.32 -10.34
N SER A 646 -9.45 12.54 -10.01
CA SER A 646 -10.00 11.92 -8.82
C SER A 646 -9.96 10.39 -8.95
N PRO A 647 -9.45 9.65 -7.96
CA PRO A 647 -9.46 8.19 -7.93
C PRO A 647 -10.84 7.57 -7.63
N SER A 648 -11.82 8.38 -7.22
CA SER A 648 -13.16 7.92 -6.80
C SER A 648 -14.29 8.42 -7.70
N ARG A 649 -14.12 9.58 -8.34
CA ARG A 649 -15.14 10.21 -9.20
C ARG A 649 -14.63 10.38 -10.65
N PRO A 650 -15.34 9.87 -11.67
CA PRO A 650 -14.84 9.78 -13.05
C PRO A 650 -14.77 11.11 -13.81
N ALA A 651 -15.57 12.11 -13.44
CA ALA A 651 -15.61 13.42 -14.09
C ALA A 651 -14.89 14.52 -13.31
N VAL A 652 -14.24 14.16 -12.19
CA VAL A 652 -13.62 15.13 -11.27
C VAL A 652 -12.11 15.18 -11.44
N ILE A 653 -11.58 16.39 -11.59
CA ILE A 653 -10.14 16.67 -11.79
C ILE A 653 -9.68 17.73 -10.79
N PHE A 654 -8.49 17.53 -10.24
CA PHE A 654 -7.83 18.48 -9.33
C PHE A 654 -6.62 19.09 -10.03
N ILE A 655 -6.52 20.41 -10.02
CA ILE A 655 -5.46 21.15 -10.70
C ILE A 655 -4.84 22.14 -9.72
N GLY A 656 -3.52 22.05 -9.53
CA GLY A 656 -2.75 22.93 -8.68
C GLY A 656 -2.35 24.20 -9.41
N ARG A 657 -2.34 25.31 -8.69
CA ARG A 657 -2.01 26.64 -9.20
C ARG A 657 -0.74 27.20 -8.57
N SER A 658 -0.14 28.13 -9.31
CA SER A 658 1.04 28.90 -8.89
C SER A 658 0.80 29.87 -7.72
N ASP A 659 -0.46 30.16 -7.36
CA ASP A 659 -0.83 31.01 -6.23
C ASP A 659 -1.23 30.22 -4.97
N GLY A 660 -1.10 28.89 -5.00
CA GLY A 660 -1.38 28.03 -3.84
C GLY A 660 -2.81 27.50 -3.75
N PHE A 661 -3.66 27.84 -4.73
CA PHE A 661 -5.00 27.29 -4.84
C PHE A 661 -5.02 25.96 -5.61
N ILE A 662 -6.04 25.15 -5.33
CA ILE A 662 -6.41 23.95 -6.08
C ILE A 662 -7.79 24.18 -6.69
N ASP A 663 -7.84 24.16 -8.01
CA ASP A 663 -9.08 24.20 -8.78
C ASP A 663 -9.61 22.76 -8.93
N ILE A 664 -10.84 22.55 -8.48
CA ILE A 664 -11.53 21.27 -8.52
C ILE A 664 -12.65 21.38 -9.55
N TRP A 665 -12.49 20.64 -10.64
CA TRP A 665 -13.40 20.63 -11.77
C TRP A 665 -14.30 19.41 -11.69
N ASP A 666 -15.62 19.59 -11.65
CA ASP A 666 -16.59 18.52 -11.89
C ASP A 666 -17.24 18.77 -13.26
N LEU A 667 -16.77 18.05 -14.27
CA LEU A 667 -17.18 18.26 -15.67
C LEU A 667 -18.67 17.97 -15.92
N ASN A 668 -19.32 17.22 -15.02
CA ASN A 668 -20.76 16.94 -15.12
C ASN A 668 -21.61 18.10 -14.56
N ASP A 669 -21.06 18.88 -13.62
CA ASP A 669 -21.73 20.04 -13.02
C ASP A 669 -21.40 21.32 -13.80
N ARG A 670 -20.11 21.70 -13.84
CA ARG A 670 -19.62 22.90 -14.51
C ARG A 670 -18.40 22.60 -15.34
N SER A 671 -18.54 22.78 -16.66
CA SER A 671 -17.41 22.68 -17.60
C SER A 671 -16.80 24.04 -17.96
N HIS A 672 -17.46 25.15 -17.67
CA HIS A 672 -17.01 26.50 -18.06
C HIS A 672 -16.25 27.24 -16.94
N GLU A 673 -16.18 26.67 -15.74
CA GLU A 673 -15.45 27.21 -14.59
C GLU A 673 -15.21 26.07 -13.57
N PRO A 674 -14.22 26.17 -12.68
CA PRO A 674 -14.02 25.19 -11.63
C PRO A 674 -15.23 25.16 -10.68
N SER A 675 -15.72 23.97 -10.36
CA SER A 675 -16.83 23.78 -9.41
C SER A 675 -16.46 24.24 -8.00
N MET A 676 -15.20 24.07 -7.61
CA MET A 676 -14.67 24.54 -6.33
C MET A 676 -13.24 25.04 -6.48
N MET A 677 -12.87 26.04 -5.69
CA MET A 677 -11.52 26.58 -5.61
C MET A 677 -11.11 26.61 -4.14
N VAL A 678 -10.06 25.90 -3.77
CA VAL A 678 -9.65 25.71 -2.37
C VAL A 678 -8.22 26.18 -2.18
N SER A 679 -7.97 27.00 -1.15
CA SER A 679 -6.61 27.39 -0.78
C SER A 679 -5.94 26.23 -0.03
N ALA A 680 -4.90 25.64 -0.61
CA ALA A 680 -4.18 24.51 -0.03
C ALA A 680 -2.90 24.93 0.69
N THR A 681 -2.22 25.95 0.17
CA THR A 681 -0.98 26.51 0.74
C THR A 681 -0.87 27.99 0.37
N PRO A 682 -0.17 28.82 1.15
CA PRO A 682 0.12 30.20 0.78
C PRO A 682 1.20 30.35 -0.32
N ALA A 683 1.88 29.27 -0.72
CA ALA A 683 2.90 29.25 -1.77
C ALA A 683 2.42 28.46 -3.00
N ALA A 684 3.15 28.53 -4.12
CA ALA A 684 2.79 27.79 -5.33
C ALA A 684 2.67 26.29 -5.06
N VAL A 685 1.56 25.67 -5.50
CA VAL A 685 1.44 24.21 -5.52
C VAL A 685 2.40 23.70 -6.59
N THR A 686 3.20 22.68 -6.30
CA THR A 686 4.19 22.16 -7.25
C THR A 686 3.91 20.72 -7.68
N SER A 687 3.30 19.92 -6.82
CA SER A 687 3.02 18.51 -7.07
C SER A 687 1.86 18.02 -6.20
N MET A 688 1.16 16.99 -6.67
CA MET A 688 0.08 16.37 -5.91
C MET A 688 -0.09 14.89 -6.25
N ASP A 689 -0.53 14.10 -5.28
CA ASP A 689 -0.85 12.69 -5.46
C ASP A 689 -1.92 12.20 -4.48
N PHE A 690 -2.77 11.28 -4.94
CA PHE A 690 -3.87 10.75 -4.14
C PHE A 690 -3.52 9.43 -3.45
N HIS A 691 -4.06 9.24 -2.26
CA HIS A 691 -4.11 7.96 -1.58
C HIS A 691 -5.55 7.62 -1.21
N THR A 692 -6.02 6.45 -1.64
CA THR A 692 -7.34 5.93 -1.29
C THR A 692 -7.22 4.78 -0.31
N SER A 693 -8.03 4.85 0.74
CA SER A 693 -8.28 3.79 1.71
C SER A 693 -9.79 3.53 1.77
N ALA A 694 -10.22 2.38 2.28
CA ALA A 694 -11.60 1.90 2.20
C ALA A 694 -12.67 2.98 2.54
N ASN A 695 -12.40 3.83 3.53
CA ASN A 695 -13.34 4.89 3.97
C ASN A 695 -12.80 6.33 3.88
N ARG A 696 -11.56 6.52 3.39
CA ARG A 696 -10.89 7.83 3.37
C ARG A 696 -10.13 8.04 2.07
N GLN A 697 -10.21 9.25 1.54
CA GLN A 697 -9.42 9.69 0.41
C GLN A 697 -8.57 10.87 0.87
N MET A 698 -7.26 10.76 0.69
CA MET A 698 -6.29 11.78 1.08
C MET A 698 -5.58 12.29 -0.17
N LEU A 699 -5.24 13.56 -0.16
CA LEU A 699 -4.46 14.24 -1.18
C LEU A 699 -3.19 14.78 -0.51
N ALA A 700 -2.03 14.38 -0.99
CA ALA A 700 -0.77 15.03 -0.65
C ALA A 700 -0.54 16.17 -1.65
N VAL A 701 -0.22 17.36 -1.13
CA VAL A 701 0.04 18.58 -1.89
C VAL A 701 1.42 19.08 -1.49
N GLY A 702 2.30 19.25 -2.47
CA GLY A 702 3.62 19.82 -2.28
C GLY A 702 3.64 21.29 -2.64
N ASP A 703 4.38 22.07 -1.87
CA ASP A 703 4.57 23.49 -2.14
C ASP A 703 5.99 23.83 -2.63
N GLU A 704 6.15 25.08 -3.05
CA GLU A 704 7.42 25.66 -3.45
C GLU A 704 8.41 25.87 -2.29
N GLN A 705 7.94 25.90 -1.05
CA GLN A 705 8.76 26.15 0.14
C GLN A 705 9.34 24.86 0.78
N GLY A 706 8.94 23.68 0.28
CA GLY A 706 9.43 22.40 0.74
C GLY A 706 8.52 21.68 1.74
N THR A 707 7.29 22.18 1.92
CA THR A 707 6.28 21.62 2.83
C THR A 707 5.35 20.67 2.09
N VAL A 708 5.05 19.55 2.72
CA VAL A 708 4.04 18.59 2.26
C VAL A 708 2.78 18.79 3.10
N HIS A 709 1.68 19.14 2.47
CA HIS A 709 0.37 19.23 3.10
C HIS A 709 -0.44 17.99 2.75
N VAL A 710 -0.85 17.21 3.76
CA VAL A 710 -1.75 16.07 3.57
C VAL A 710 -3.14 16.50 3.99
N VAL A 711 -4.07 16.52 3.04
CA VAL A 711 -5.46 16.93 3.24
C VAL A 711 -6.43 15.77 3.02
N GLU A 712 -7.50 15.71 3.80
CA GLU A 712 -8.61 14.78 3.60
C GLU A 712 -9.60 15.37 2.60
N VAL A 713 -9.93 14.59 1.58
CA VAL A 713 -10.94 14.96 0.58
C VAL A 713 -12.34 14.81 1.22
N PRO A 714 -13.17 15.87 1.16
CA PRO A 714 -14.50 15.87 1.75
C PRO A 714 -15.44 14.87 1.07
N ARG A 715 -16.54 14.54 1.75
CA ARG A 715 -17.43 13.44 1.35
C ARG A 715 -18.07 13.66 -0.03
N ASN A 716 -18.45 14.89 -0.35
CA ASN A 716 -19.02 15.31 -1.64
C ASN A 716 -18.07 15.10 -2.85
N LEU A 717 -16.76 15.20 -2.63
CA LEU A 717 -15.75 15.04 -3.69
C LEU A 717 -15.24 13.60 -3.83
N ARG A 718 -15.52 12.73 -2.86
CA ARG A 718 -15.09 11.32 -2.88
C ARG A 718 -16.22 10.31 -3.09
N ARG A 719 -17.46 10.63 -2.74
CA ARG A 719 -18.61 9.74 -3.00
C ARG A 719 -19.14 10.03 -4.40
N ALA A 720 -19.03 9.04 -5.27
CA ALA A 720 -19.60 9.15 -6.61
C ALA A 720 -21.13 9.14 -6.54
N ALA A 721 -21.77 9.95 -7.39
CA ALA A 721 -23.22 9.92 -7.57
C ALA A 721 -23.66 8.64 -8.30
N ASN A 722 -24.91 8.23 -8.12
CA ASN A 722 -25.49 7.11 -8.85
C ASN A 722 -25.39 7.38 -10.36
N ASN A 723 -24.91 6.39 -11.12
CA ASN A 723 -24.66 6.49 -12.57
C ASN A 723 -23.66 7.56 -13.03
N GLU A 724 -22.81 8.12 -12.14
CA GLU A 724 -21.84 9.18 -12.50
C GLU A 724 -20.91 8.78 -13.65
N LYS A 725 -20.50 7.51 -13.71
CA LYS A 725 -19.69 7.00 -14.82
C LYS A 725 -20.42 7.08 -16.17
N GLN A 726 -21.72 6.83 -16.18
CA GLN A 726 -22.53 6.96 -17.40
C GLN A 726 -22.65 8.43 -17.80
N PHE A 727 -22.86 9.34 -16.85
CA PHE A 727 -22.88 10.79 -17.11
C PHE A 727 -21.55 11.30 -17.66
N ALA A 728 -20.43 10.89 -17.07
CA ALA A 728 -19.09 11.23 -17.57
C ALA A 728 -18.89 10.73 -19.01
N ASN A 729 -19.28 9.50 -19.31
CA ASN A 729 -19.20 8.95 -20.67
C ASN A 729 -20.10 9.72 -21.65
N ASN A 730 -21.30 10.13 -21.22
CA ASN A 730 -22.20 10.95 -22.04
C ASN A 730 -21.59 12.33 -22.32
N PHE A 731 -20.93 12.96 -21.33
CA PHE A 731 -20.19 14.20 -21.53
C PHE A 731 -19.10 14.02 -22.59
N PHE A 732 -18.23 13.00 -22.46
CA PHE A 732 -17.16 12.76 -23.43
C PHE A 732 -17.69 12.46 -24.83
N ARG A 733 -18.78 11.69 -24.95
CA ARG A 733 -19.42 11.41 -26.25
C ARG A 733 -19.98 12.68 -26.89
N ARG A 734 -20.65 13.54 -26.11
CA ARG A 734 -21.18 14.81 -26.61
C ARG A 734 -20.06 15.73 -27.10
N GLU A 735 -18.95 15.79 -26.37
CA GLU A 735 -17.78 16.57 -26.79
C GLU A 735 -17.13 16.01 -28.06
N GLU A 736 -17.06 14.68 -28.20
CA GLU A 736 -16.60 14.03 -29.43
C GLU A 736 -17.48 14.38 -30.64
N GLU A 737 -18.80 14.27 -30.51
CA GLU A 737 -19.76 14.66 -31.56
C GLU A 737 -19.63 16.15 -31.92
N ARG A 738 -19.40 17.02 -30.92
CA ARG A 738 -19.17 18.46 -31.12
C ARG A 738 -17.89 18.69 -31.93
N VAL A 739 -16.80 18.01 -31.58
CA VAL A 739 -15.52 18.12 -32.29
C VAL A 739 -15.65 17.66 -33.75
N GLU A 740 -16.27 16.50 -33.99
CA GLU A 740 -16.54 16.02 -35.35
C GLU A 740 -17.41 16.99 -36.15
N TYR A 741 -18.42 17.59 -35.51
CA TYR A 741 -19.26 18.61 -36.14
C TYR A 741 -18.47 19.84 -36.57
N VAL A 742 -17.63 20.37 -35.67
CA VAL A 742 -16.80 21.56 -35.95
C VAL A 742 -15.81 21.25 -37.06
N GLN A 743 -15.18 20.08 -37.05
CA GLN A 743 -14.24 19.67 -38.09
C GLN A 743 -14.93 19.61 -39.46
N ARG A 744 -16.08 18.93 -39.56
CA ARG A 744 -16.87 18.83 -40.79
C ARG A 744 -17.32 20.20 -41.31
N ARG A 745 -17.73 21.10 -40.41
CA ARG A 745 -18.09 22.48 -40.78
C ARG A 745 -16.86 23.26 -41.28
N SER A 746 -15.69 23.06 -40.69
CA SER A 746 -14.45 23.69 -41.15
C SER A 746 -14.05 23.22 -42.55
N GLU A 747 -14.20 21.93 -42.83
CA GLU A 747 -13.95 21.33 -44.15
C GLU A 747 -14.92 21.89 -45.20
N GLN A 748 -16.23 21.94 -44.88
CA GLN A 748 -17.22 22.58 -45.74
C GLN A 748 -16.89 24.05 -46.03
N HIS A 749 -16.52 24.82 -45.01
CA HIS A 749 -16.12 26.21 -45.21
C HIS A 749 -14.85 26.36 -46.05
N ALA A 750 -13.91 25.41 -45.98
CA ALA A 750 -12.73 25.38 -46.83
C ALA A 750 -13.10 25.06 -48.28
N GLU A 751 -13.96 24.06 -48.50
CA GLU A 751 -14.50 23.70 -49.82
C GLU A 751 -15.33 24.85 -50.45
N ASP A 752 -16.17 25.53 -49.67
CA ASP A 752 -16.92 26.71 -50.10
C ASP A 752 -15.99 27.86 -50.49
N LYS A 753 -14.88 28.02 -49.77
CA LYS A 753 -13.86 29.05 -50.05
C LYS A 753 -13.04 28.71 -51.29
N GLU A 754 -12.75 27.43 -51.53
CA GLU A 754 -12.05 26.96 -52.74
C GLU A 754 -12.95 26.95 -53.98
N SER A 755 -14.24 26.63 -53.81
CA SER A 755 -15.25 26.68 -54.88
C SER A 755 -15.78 28.10 -55.16
N GLY A 756 -15.56 29.04 -54.24
CA GLY A 756 -16.10 30.40 -54.24
C GLY A 756 -15.08 31.52 -54.47
N GLY A 757 -14.25 31.42 -55.52
CA GLY A 757 -13.42 32.53 -56.03
C GLY A 757 -14.18 33.52 -56.92
N GLY A 758 -15.36 33.96 -56.52
CA GLY A 758 -16.17 34.92 -57.26
C GLY A 758 -16.86 35.89 -56.30
N SER A 759 -16.44 37.16 -56.34
CA SER A 759 -17.08 38.26 -55.61
C SER A 759 -18.59 38.27 -55.86
N HIS A 760 -19.37 37.97 -54.83
CA HIS A 760 -20.73 38.45 -54.73
C HIS A 760 -20.75 39.50 -53.62
N GLU A 761 -20.75 40.76 -54.02
CA GLU A 761 -21.31 41.83 -53.18
C GLU A 761 -22.72 41.40 -52.73
N PRO A 762 -23.10 41.64 -51.48
CA PRO A 762 -24.45 41.36 -51.03
C PRO A 762 -25.38 42.39 -51.69
N THR A 763 -25.94 42.02 -52.83
CA THR A 763 -27.07 42.73 -53.41
C THR A 763 -28.35 42.23 -52.76
N GLY A 764 -28.99 43.13 -52.01
CA GLY A 764 -30.43 43.22 -51.74
C GLY A 764 -31.22 41.93 -51.52
N SER A 765 -31.62 41.75 -50.25
CA SER A 765 -32.96 41.28 -49.82
C SER A 765 -33.78 40.47 -50.84
N ALA A 766 -33.78 39.15 -50.67
CA ALA A 766 -34.89 38.31 -51.10
C ALA A 766 -35.51 37.67 -49.85
N GLU A 767 -36.73 38.09 -49.52
CA GLU A 767 -37.58 37.45 -48.52
C GLU A 767 -37.78 35.96 -48.88
N PRO A 768 -37.63 35.02 -47.93
CA PRO A 768 -38.05 33.65 -48.16
C PRO A 768 -39.57 33.57 -48.15
N LYS A 769 -40.12 32.88 -49.15
CA LYS A 769 -41.55 32.58 -49.25
C LYS A 769 -41.98 31.73 -48.06
N GLU A 770 -43.11 32.11 -47.48
CA GLU A 770 -43.83 31.38 -46.43
C GLU A 770 -44.06 29.91 -46.83
N GLY A 771 -43.57 29.00 -45.99
CA GLY A 771 -43.85 27.57 -46.10
C GLY A 771 -42.87 26.74 -45.28
N GLU A 772 -43.23 26.48 -44.02
CA GLU A 772 -42.61 25.55 -43.06
C GLU A 772 -41.29 26.00 -42.40
N LEU A 773 -41.40 26.99 -41.51
CA LEU A 773 -40.45 27.19 -40.40
C LEU A 773 -40.90 26.35 -39.21
N THR A 774 -39.96 25.69 -38.54
CA THR A 774 -40.20 24.97 -37.29
C THR A 774 -40.57 25.93 -36.15
N GLU A 775 -41.30 25.48 -35.12
CA GLU A 775 -41.70 26.33 -33.97
C GLU A 775 -40.49 26.97 -33.26
N GLU A 776 -39.35 26.27 -33.27
CA GLU A 776 -38.09 26.71 -32.67
C GLU A 776 -37.47 27.90 -33.43
N GLU A 777 -37.48 27.88 -34.76
CA GLU A 777 -37.01 29.00 -35.60
C GLU A 777 -37.91 30.25 -35.48
N ARG A 778 -39.20 30.07 -35.19
CA ARG A 778 -40.11 31.19 -34.92
C ARG A 778 -39.83 31.82 -33.56
N LEU A 779 -39.56 31.01 -32.55
CA LEU A 779 -39.19 31.48 -31.20
C LEU A 779 -37.84 32.21 -31.21
N GLU A 780 -36.84 31.73 -31.94
CA GLU A 780 -35.55 32.42 -32.08
C GLU A 780 -35.69 33.75 -32.83
N ALA A 781 -36.50 33.80 -33.89
CA ALA A 781 -36.74 35.03 -34.64
C ALA A 781 -37.50 36.07 -33.79
N ASP A 782 -38.46 35.64 -32.99
CA ASP A 782 -39.18 36.52 -32.06
C ASP A 782 -38.30 36.98 -30.90
N PHE A 783 -37.41 36.11 -30.38
CA PHE A 783 -36.43 36.47 -29.36
C PHE A 783 -35.42 37.51 -29.88
N ARG A 784 -34.89 37.34 -31.10
CA ARG A 784 -34.00 38.32 -31.73
C ARG A 784 -34.66 39.68 -31.92
N LYS A 785 -35.92 39.70 -32.35
CA LYS A 785 -36.69 40.96 -32.47
C LYS A 785 -36.90 41.63 -31.12
N MET A 786 -37.14 40.85 -30.06
CA MET A 786 -37.29 41.37 -28.71
C MET A 786 -35.94 41.92 -28.18
N GLU A 787 -34.82 41.26 -28.50
CA GLU A 787 -33.48 41.72 -28.16
C GLU A 787 -33.12 43.02 -28.89
N GLU A 788 -33.37 43.11 -30.21
CA GLU A 788 -33.15 44.32 -30.99
C GLU A 788 -34.00 45.50 -30.48
N ALA A 789 -35.29 45.25 -30.19
CA ALA A 789 -36.17 46.24 -29.61
C ALA A 789 -35.71 46.69 -28.22
N PHE A 790 -35.19 45.77 -27.40
CA PHE A 790 -34.66 46.06 -26.08
C PHE A 790 -33.36 46.88 -26.14
N VAL A 791 -32.47 46.58 -27.09
CA VAL A 791 -31.22 47.34 -27.32
C VAL A 791 -31.53 48.76 -27.80
N GLU A 792 -32.56 48.92 -28.64
CA GLU A 792 -33.04 50.22 -29.10
C GLU A 792 -33.73 51.02 -27.99
N GLU A 793 -34.55 50.36 -27.14
CA GLU A 793 -35.19 50.97 -25.97
C GLU A 793 -34.18 51.41 -24.90
N MET A 794 -33.09 50.64 -24.73
CA MET A 794 -32.02 50.93 -23.76
C MET A 794 -30.96 51.90 -24.29
N GLY A 795 -31.03 52.33 -25.56
CA GLY A 795 -30.15 53.36 -26.13
C GLY A 795 -28.66 52.98 -26.20
N LEU A 796 -28.33 51.68 -26.25
CA LEU A 796 -26.96 51.17 -26.20
C LEU A 796 -26.25 51.15 -27.57
N GLY A 797 -26.93 51.57 -28.64
CA GLY A 797 -26.46 51.47 -30.03
C GLY A 797 -25.75 52.70 -30.60
N ALA A 798 -24.81 53.35 -29.89
CA ALA A 798 -23.95 54.36 -30.51
C ALA A 798 -22.61 54.56 -29.77
N GLN A 799 -21.54 53.93 -30.25
CA GLN A 799 -20.16 54.31 -29.93
C GLN A 799 -19.63 55.26 -31.03
N PRO A 800 -19.07 56.43 -30.70
CA PRO A 800 -18.49 57.33 -31.70
C PRO A 800 -17.13 56.81 -32.22
N PRO A 801 -16.75 57.13 -33.48
CA PRO A 801 -15.53 56.61 -34.09
C PRO A 801 -14.26 57.23 -33.47
N ALA A 802 -13.26 56.39 -33.22
CA ALA A 802 -11.95 56.76 -32.66
C ALA A 802 -11.10 57.60 -33.65
N PRO A 803 -10.24 58.51 -33.16
CA PRO A 803 -9.40 59.35 -34.02
C PRO A 803 -8.17 58.58 -34.56
N ALA A 804 -7.78 58.90 -35.80
CA ALA A 804 -6.63 58.33 -36.50
C ALA A 804 -5.29 58.71 -35.83
N PRO A 805 -4.25 57.87 -35.93
CA PRO A 805 -2.96 58.09 -35.29
C PRO A 805 -2.18 59.22 -35.99
N ALA A 806 -1.48 60.03 -35.21
CA ALA A 806 -0.53 61.02 -35.70
C ALA A 806 0.83 60.36 -35.94
N ASP A 807 1.41 60.65 -37.10
CA ASP A 807 2.80 60.35 -37.43
C ASP A 807 3.74 61.23 -36.57
N ASP A 808 4.63 60.61 -35.81
CA ASP A 808 6.03 61.03 -35.55
C ASP A 808 6.83 59.88 -34.89
#